data_AF-A0AAN6TB52-F1
#
_entry.id   AF-A0AAN6TB52-F1
#
_cell.length_a   1.000
_cell.length_b   1.000
_cell.length_c   1.000
_cell.angle_alpha   90.00
_cell.angle_beta   90.00
_cell.angle_gamma   90.00
#
_symmetry.space_group_name_H-M   'P 1'
#
loop_
_entity.id
_entity.type
_entity.pdbx_description
1 polymer ?
#
loop_
_entity_poly.entity_id
_entity_poly.type
_entity_poly.pdbx_seq_one_letter_code
_entity_poly.pdbx_strand_id
1 'polypeptide(L)'
;MTTTPVLHRSARAITISEFRDALRATCPPRFPQAKSLTHRRIGLAVSGGVDSMALAFLCSKIRIGDPYFRISDHPVGCFYAMIIDHGLREGSTKEANDVAEAVEKMGLRGQVMKIHWTEIVGKDRKPNDLPNVETLARQLRYRRIAQFCKMSKVASVLTAHHEDDQYETVLMRLLSGHGYRGLQGMRTATDIPECYDVHGAYQSGIIDDQQLDNPFYNMRPSGRQRKYMRRDLRYEVDPAVLAKEIEEGLDADAIAMYLDDYDAITNKAKRAPPLGPLDVEDGGIMVYRPLLHFSKERLVATCVENGIPWFEDHTNADPTLTTRNAVRHMYKNWTLPAALQKPAILRLAERCRAKVASEEAEADRLLHNVIFHKFENNTGTLVVTLPNFSFPIVPRRSTCSPTGRRKRTEHYRRIAAVTIRKLLSMVTPERELPPVQQLGPLVSMLFPSLVDEGDPPEPKAYVICGVHFIPLVGDFPLRWLLARAPHVSNVPRPFVASHGLALAKRISKHPTTWKPESWAEARLFDGRYWIRISHRLPCTVRVAPFEPEHQKPFREALDDRSKNDLLSMLRKYAPGKIRYTLPAIYSIYDVSNLLAGGNWWPDWQSKAADGSQEQTDEVGTLSENIRTKTLSEVFAGRLEWEKDVRERGKPQLLALPTLGISLPGLDDWLQWDIRYRKVDHRLLQLSKLGDFRLGRRELRFRVRTQYRYRRKRLRKPWKSSASWRPWR
;
A
#
# COMPACT_ATOMS: atom_id res chain seq x y z
N MET A 1 -29.81 61.10 3.07
CA MET A 1 -30.14 59.77 3.65
C MET A 1 -29.60 58.69 2.73
N THR A 2 -28.36 58.29 2.93
CA THR A 2 -27.71 57.19 2.20
C THR A 2 -28.02 55.90 2.92
N THR A 3 -28.97 55.13 2.37
CA THR A 3 -29.34 53.81 2.85
C THR A 3 -28.17 52.84 2.65
N THR A 4 -27.51 52.50 3.76
CA THR A 4 -26.61 51.34 3.85
C THR A 4 -27.35 50.07 3.46
N PRO A 5 -26.81 49.21 2.58
CA PRO A 5 -27.43 47.92 2.31
C PRO A 5 -27.23 47.02 3.53
N VAL A 6 -28.34 46.63 4.15
CA VAL A 6 -28.37 45.60 5.19
C VAL A 6 -28.13 44.25 4.50
N LEU A 7 -26.88 43.79 4.48
CA LEU A 7 -26.54 42.41 4.15
C LEU A 7 -26.95 41.53 5.33
N HIS A 8 -28.12 40.88 5.24
CA HIS A 8 -28.39 39.71 6.08
C HIS A 8 -27.30 38.66 5.79
N ARG A 9 -26.44 38.39 6.78
CA ARG A 9 -25.40 37.34 6.76
C ARG A 9 -26.02 35.93 6.87
N SER A 10 -26.94 35.55 5.99
CA SER A 10 -27.27 34.12 5.85
C SER A 10 -26.21 33.46 4.98
N ALA A 11 -25.60 32.39 5.49
CA ALA A 11 -24.67 31.59 4.70
C ALA A 11 -25.41 31.01 3.49
N ARG A 12 -24.88 31.21 2.27
CA ARG A 12 -25.48 30.69 1.04
C ARG A 12 -25.29 29.17 0.96
N ALA A 13 -26.35 28.46 0.55
CA ALA A 13 -26.26 27.03 0.25
C ALA A 13 -25.15 26.72 -0.77
N ILE A 14 -24.65 25.49 -0.73
CA ILE A 14 -23.60 25.03 -1.63
C ILE A 14 -24.24 24.72 -2.99
N THR A 15 -23.72 25.36 -4.03
CA THR A 15 -24.16 25.08 -5.39
C THR A 15 -23.58 23.76 -5.91
N ILE A 16 -24.31 23.11 -6.82
CA ILE A 16 -23.89 21.85 -7.43
C ILE A 16 -22.55 22.02 -8.19
N SER A 17 -22.32 23.18 -8.80
CA SER A 17 -21.06 23.50 -9.49
C SER A 17 -19.89 23.62 -8.53
N GLU A 18 -20.04 24.34 -7.40
CA GLU A 18 -18.99 24.43 -6.37
C GLU A 18 -18.63 23.05 -5.81
N PHE A 19 -19.65 22.23 -5.52
CA PHE A 19 -19.42 20.88 -5.01
C PHE A 19 -18.73 19.98 -6.05
N ARG A 20 -19.09 20.11 -7.34
CA ARG A 20 -18.44 19.39 -8.45
C ARG A 20 -16.96 19.75 -8.55
N ASP A 21 -16.62 21.02 -8.44
CA ASP A 21 -15.23 21.49 -8.50
C ASP A 21 -14.43 21.03 -7.28
N ALA A 22 -15.03 21.08 -6.09
CA ALA A 22 -14.42 20.56 -4.87
C ALA A 22 -14.16 19.04 -4.96
N LEU A 23 -15.08 18.26 -5.54
CA LEU A 23 -14.91 16.83 -5.80
C LEU A 23 -13.78 16.57 -6.81
N ARG A 24 -13.71 17.31 -7.91
CA ARG A 24 -12.64 17.19 -8.92
C ARG A 24 -11.26 17.53 -8.35
N ALA A 25 -11.18 18.57 -7.51
CA ALA A 25 -9.94 18.95 -6.82
C ALA A 25 -9.49 17.88 -5.81
N THR A 26 -10.45 17.22 -5.16
CA THR A 26 -10.19 16.17 -4.16
C THR A 26 -9.81 14.83 -4.81
N CYS A 27 -10.40 14.52 -5.96
CA CYS A 27 -10.29 13.26 -6.68
C CYS A 27 -9.79 13.48 -8.12
N PRO A 28 -8.57 14.02 -8.34
CA PRO A 28 -8.07 14.21 -9.69
C PRO A 28 -7.95 12.84 -10.40
N PRO A 29 -8.37 12.73 -11.67
CA PRO A 29 -8.17 11.49 -12.42
C PRO A 29 -6.68 11.17 -12.52
N ARG A 30 -6.29 9.96 -12.12
CA ARG A 30 -4.93 9.42 -12.27
C ARG A 30 -4.61 9.17 -13.74
N PHE A 31 -5.61 8.79 -14.53
CA PHE A 31 -5.52 8.57 -15.96
C PHE A 31 -6.57 9.42 -16.69
N PRO A 32 -6.33 10.74 -16.85
CA PRO A 32 -7.30 11.67 -17.43
C PRO A 32 -7.76 11.26 -18.84
N GLN A 33 -6.87 10.61 -19.60
CA GLN A 33 -7.11 10.16 -20.97
C GLN A 33 -7.68 8.75 -21.07
N ALA A 34 -7.70 7.98 -19.97
CA ALA A 34 -8.24 6.62 -19.99
C ALA A 34 -9.76 6.67 -20.14
N LYS A 35 -10.28 5.90 -21.10
CA LYS A 35 -11.71 5.67 -21.25
C LYS A 35 -12.10 4.50 -20.35
N SER A 36 -12.42 4.78 -19.10
CA SER A 36 -13.16 3.81 -18.29
C SER A 36 -14.57 3.66 -18.85
N LEU A 37 -14.90 2.45 -19.31
CA LEU A 37 -16.24 2.12 -19.81
C LEU A 37 -17.18 1.64 -18.70
N THR A 38 -16.66 1.38 -17.49
CA THR A 38 -17.44 0.82 -16.39
C THR A 38 -17.84 1.88 -15.36
N HIS A 39 -19.14 1.93 -15.07
CA HIS A 39 -19.69 2.74 -13.98
C HIS A 39 -19.33 2.12 -12.63
N ARG A 40 -18.91 2.95 -11.66
CA ARG A 40 -18.43 2.50 -10.35
C ARG A 40 -19.33 2.93 -9.21
N ARG A 41 -19.35 2.08 -8.20
CA ARG A 41 -20.10 2.30 -6.95
C ARG A 41 -19.22 3.13 -6.03
N ILE A 42 -19.80 4.16 -5.43
CA ILE A 42 -19.12 5.06 -4.50
C ILE A 42 -19.82 4.97 -3.15
N GLY A 43 -19.05 4.79 -2.09
CA GLY A 43 -19.56 4.78 -0.73
C GLY A 43 -19.69 6.21 -0.18
N LEU A 44 -20.73 6.47 0.59
CA LEU A 44 -20.93 7.68 1.37
C LEU A 44 -20.99 7.27 2.83
N ALA A 45 -20.13 7.81 3.69
CA ALA A 45 -20.26 7.59 5.14
C ALA A 45 -21.33 8.56 5.69
N VAL A 46 -22.48 8.02 6.11
CA VAL A 46 -23.63 8.80 6.56
C VAL A 46 -23.89 8.50 8.04
N SER A 47 -23.84 9.54 8.88
CA SER A 47 -24.09 9.42 10.32
C SER A 47 -25.47 9.92 10.74
N GLY A 48 -26.21 10.56 9.83
CA GLY A 48 -27.51 11.20 10.13
C GLY A 48 -27.42 12.67 10.54
N GLY A 49 -26.22 13.15 10.88
CA GLY A 49 -25.97 14.57 11.16
C GLY A 49 -26.01 15.44 9.90
N VAL A 50 -26.21 16.74 10.10
CA VAL A 50 -26.39 17.75 9.04
C VAL A 50 -25.31 17.69 7.96
N ASP A 51 -24.05 17.50 8.34
CA ASP A 51 -22.92 17.48 7.41
C ASP A 51 -23.01 16.29 6.44
N SER A 52 -23.36 15.12 6.98
CA SER A 52 -23.46 13.89 6.21
C SER A 52 -24.71 13.84 5.32
N MET A 53 -25.81 14.45 5.78
CA MET A 53 -27.04 14.60 5.00
C MET A 53 -26.87 15.61 3.86
N ALA A 54 -26.16 16.72 4.10
CA ALA A 54 -25.78 17.66 3.05
C ALA A 54 -24.91 16.98 1.98
N LEU A 55 -23.91 16.19 2.39
CA LEU A 55 -23.08 15.41 1.47
C LEU A 55 -23.92 14.44 0.62
N ALA A 56 -24.82 13.68 1.24
CA ALA A 56 -25.69 12.73 0.57
C ALA A 56 -26.58 13.44 -0.47
N PHE A 57 -27.23 14.53 -0.08
CA PHE A 57 -28.04 15.35 -0.96
C PHE A 57 -27.25 15.88 -2.18
N LEU A 58 -26.09 16.49 -1.93
CA LEU A 58 -25.24 17.04 -3.01
C LEU A 58 -24.75 15.96 -3.98
N CYS A 59 -24.44 14.76 -3.49
CA CYS A 59 -24.06 13.62 -4.34
C CYS A 59 -25.24 13.13 -5.20
N SER A 60 -26.44 13.06 -4.63
CA SER A 60 -27.66 12.71 -5.37
C SER A 60 -27.94 13.72 -6.50
N LYS A 61 -27.88 15.03 -6.19
CA LYS A 61 -28.12 16.08 -7.18
C LYS A 61 -27.07 16.14 -8.28
N ILE A 62 -25.78 15.93 -7.98
CA ILE A 62 -24.75 15.81 -9.03
C ILE A 62 -25.05 14.64 -9.96
N ARG A 63 -25.49 13.50 -9.43
CA ARG A 63 -25.79 12.31 -10.25
C ARG A 63 -26.93 12.56 -11.22
N ILE A 64 -27.98 13.25 -10.75
CA ILE A 64 -29.15 13.61 -11.56
C ILE A 64 -28.75 14.62 -12.64
N GLY A 65 -27.95 15.64 -12.29
CA GLY A 65 -27.54 16.70 -13.21
C GLY A 65 -26.44 16.30 -14.21
N ASP A 66 -25.62 15.29 -13.90
CA ASP A 66 -24.58 14.76 -14.77
C ASP A 66 -24.42 13.24 -14.61
N PRO A 67 -25.12 12.44 -15.45
CA PRO A 67 -25.03 10.98 -15.45
C PRO A 67 -23.67 10.41 -15.89
N TYR A 68 -22.75 11.23 -16.39
CA TYR A 68 -21.41 10.78 -16.79
C TYR A 68 -20.32 11.35 -15.90
N PHE A 69 -20.71 11.98 -14.80
CA PHE A 69 -19.78 12.53 -13.82
C PHE A 69 -18.82 11.44 -13.31
N ARG A 70 -17.54 11.82 -13.22
CA ARG A 70 -16.45 10.92 -12.81
C ARG A 70 -15.94 11.29 -11.43
N ILE A 71 -15.72 10.27 -10.61
CA ILE A 71 -14.93 10.39 -9.37
C ILE A 71 -13.64 9.61 -9.59
N SER A 72 -12.51 10.29 -9.41
CA SER A 72 -11.20 9.78 -9.82
C SER A 72 -11.22 9.45 -11.32
N ASP A 73 -11.02 8.20 -11.71
CA ASP A 73 -10.90 7.80 -13.12
C ASP A 73 -12.19 7.28 -13.76
N HIS A 74 -13.25 7.05 -12.97
CA HIS A 74 -14.42 6.27 -13.41
C HIS A 74 -15.73 7.05 -13.32
N PRO A 75 -16.65 6.86 -14.29
CA PRO A 75 -18.01 7.37 -14.16
C PRO A 75 -18.70 6.73 -12.97
N VAL A 76 -19.50 7.50 -12.23
CA VAL A 76 -20.21 7.02 -11.04
C VAL A 76 -21.49 6.33 -11.45
N GLY A 77 -21.69 5.06 -11.10
CA GLY A 77 -22.93 4.33 -11.36
C GLY A 77 -24.01 4.61 -10.32
N CYS A 78 -23.67 4.41 -9.06
CA CYS A 78 -24.57 4.65 -7.93
C CYS A 78 -23.77 5.01 -6.66
N PHE A 79 -24.45 5.66 -5.72
CA PHE A 79 -23.94 5.93 -4.39
C PHE A 79 -24.59 4.99 -3.37
N TYR A 80 -23.77 4.39 -2.50
CA TYR A 80 -24.19 3.62 -1.34
C TYR A 80 -23.99 4.44 -0.08
N ALA A 81 -25.06 4.76 0.62
CA ALA A 81 -24.97 5.35 1.94
C ALA A 81 -24.75 4.26 2.99
N MET A 82 -23.59 4.33 3.63
CA MET A 82 -23.16 3.43 4.68
C MET A 82 -23.46 4.09 6.02
N ILE A 83 -24.44 3.52 6.73
CA ILE A 83 -24.91 4.00 8.03
C ILE A 83 -24.43 2.99 9.08
N ILE A 84 -23.68 3.47 10.06
CA ILE A 84 -23.14 2.62 11.13
C ILE A 84 -23.94 2.85 12.41
N ASP A 85 -24.71 1.84 12.81
CA ASP A 85 -25.33 1.81 14.14
C ASP A 85 -24.27 1.41 15.17
N HIS A 86 -23.86 2.40 15.96
CA HIS A 86 -22.87 2.22 17.02
C HIS A 86 -23.43 1.50 18.25
N GLY A 87 -24.75 1.46 18.47
CA GLY A 87 -25.34 0.75 19.61
C GLY A 87 -24.86 1.21 21.00
N LEU A 88 -24.36 2.45 21.13
CA LEU A 88 -23.83 3.00 22.39
C LEU A 88 -24.89 3.69 23.26
N ARG A 89 -26.01 4.09 22.65
CA ARG A 89 -27.15 4.74 23.30
C ARG A 89 -28.47 4.08 22.92
N GLU A 90 -29.46 4.23 23.79
CA GLU A 90 -30.85 3.88 23.47
C GLU A 90 -31.36 4.75 22.30
N GLY A 91 -32.13 4.15 21.40
CA GLY A 91 -32.62 4.83 20.19
C GLY A 91 -31.64 4.90 19.00
N SER A 92 -30.37 4.51 19.16
CA SER A 92 -29.38 4.51 18.05
C SER A 92 -29.84 3.71 16.82
N THR A 93 -30.43 2.53 17.05
CA THR A 93 -30.97 1.69 15.96
C THR A 93 -32.12 2.37 15.21
N LYS A 94 -33.01 3.06 15.94
CA LYS A 94 -34.16 3.74 15.34
C LYS A 94 -33.70 4.90 14.46
N GLU A 95 -32.79 5.72 14.98
CA GLU A 95 -32.19 6.82 14.23
C GLU A 95 -31.46 6.33 12.98
N ALA A 96 -30.69 5.24 13.08
CA ALA A 96 -30.02 4.65 11.91
C ALA A 96 -31.01 4.22 10.81
N ASN A 97 -32.19 3.70 11.19
CA ASN A 97 -33.25 3.33 10.26
C ASN A 97 -33.94 4.57 9.67
N ASP A 98 -34.24 5.58 10.48
CA ASP A 98 -34.86 6.82 10.02
C ASP A 98 -33.94 7.58 9.03
N VAL A 99 -32.63 7.54 9.27
CA VAL A 99 -31.60 8.07 8.34
C VAL A 99 -31.58 7.28 7.03
N ALA A 100 -31.72 5.95 7.09
CA ALA A 100 -31.77 5.13 5.89
C ALA A 100 -33.00 5.48 5.04
N GLU A 101 -34.16 5.66 5.66
CA GLU A 101 -35.38 6.09 4.97
C GLU A 101 -35.22 7.48 4.34
N ALA A 102 -34.64 8.44 5.06
CA ALA A 102 -34.38 9.78 4.55
C ALA A 102 -33.46 9.77 3.31
N VAL A 103 -32.43 8.92 3.33
CA VAL A 103 -31.47 8.76 2.23
C VAL A 103 -32.11 8.05 1.02
N GLU A 104 -32.98 7.06 1.25
CA GLU A 104 -33.72 6.39 0.18
C GLU A 104 -34.68 7.35 -0.54
N LYS A 105 -35.34 8.25 0.20
CA LYS A 105 -36.14 9.34 -0.38
C LYS A 105 -35.34 10.28 -1.28
N MET A 106 -34.02 10.38 -1.08
CA MET A 106 -33.12 11.14 -1.96
C MET A 106 -32.66 10.36 -3.20
N GLY A 107 -33.13 9.12 -3.40
CA GLY A 107 -32.75 8.27 -4.53
C GLY A 107 -31.40 7.57 -4.35
N LEU A 108 -30.92 7.42 -3.13
CA LEU A 108 -29.66 6.74 -2.79
C LEU A 108 -29.93 5.37 -2.16
N ARG A 109 -28.97 4.44 -2.26
CA ARG A 109 -29.09 3.11 -1.64
C ARG A 109 -28.56 3.15 -0.21
N GLY A 110 -29.45 3.08 0.78
CA GLY A 110 -29.10 3.01 2.19
C GLY A 110 -28.69 1.59 2.63
N GLN A 111 -27.64 1.46 3.42
CA GLN A 111 -27.30 0.23 4.13
C GLN A 111 -26.96 0.55 5.57
N VAL A 112 -27.77 0.04 6.49
CA VAL A 112 -27.49 0.07 7.93
C VAL A 112 -26.62 -1.13 8.31
N MET A 113 -25.56 -0.89 9.07
CA MET A 113 -24.65 -1.91 9.60
C MET A 113 -24.45 -1.68 11.08
N LYS A 114 -24.69 -2.72 11.88
CA LYS A 114 -24.58 -2.65 13.35
C LYS A 114 -23.22 -3.12 13.85
N ILE A 115 -22.72 -2.44 14.88
CA ILE A 115 -21.55 -2.92 15.64
C ILE A 115 -22.02 -3.92 16.70
N HIS A 116 -21.50 -5.15 16.61
CA HIS A 116 -21.76 -6.20 17.58
C HIS A 116 -20.72 -6.15 18.71
N TRP A 117 -21.03 -5.42 19.79
CA TRP A 117 -20.09 -5.23 20.92
C TRP A 117 -19.85 -6.50 21.75
N THR A 118 -20.81 -7.41 21.80
CA THR A 118 -20.75 -8.66 22.56
C THR A 118 -19.57 -9.55 22.16
N GLU A 119 -19.20 -9.50 20.87
CA GLU A 119 -18.07 -10.25 20.31
C GLU A 119 -16.71 -9.65 20.69
N ILE A 120 -16.69 -8.40 21.16
CA ILE A 120 -15.47 -7.60 21.35
C ILE A 120 -15.12 -7.47 22.82
N VAL A 121 -16.10 -7.14 23.66
CA VAL A 121 -15.91 -6.87 25.10
C VAL A 121 -16.29 -8.08 25.97
N GLY A 122 -16.93 -9.09 25.37
CA GLY A 122 -17.56 -10.20 26.09
C GLY A 122 -19.00 -9.88 26.51
N LYS A 123 -19.74 -10.88 26.96
CA LYS A 123 -21.17 -10.73 27.32
C LYS A 123 -21.39 -9.91 28.61
N ASP A 124 -20.38 -9.86 29.48
CA ASP A 124 -20.55 -9.37 30.86
C ASP A 124 -20.15 -7.90 31.07
N ARG A 125 -19.74 -7.17 30.02
CA ARG A 125 -19.25 -5.79 30.13
C ARG A 125 -19.97 -4.86 29.15
N LYS A 126 -20.37 -3.68 29.62
CA LYS A 126 -20.96 -2.66 28.76
C LYS A 126 -19.85 -1.88 28.04
N PRO A 127 -20.05 -1.50 26.76
CA PRO A 127 -19.06 -0.74 26.00
C PRO A 127 -18.66 0.59 26.65
N ASN A 128 -19.61 1.29 27.29
CA ASN A 128 -19.40 2.60 27.88
C ASN A 128 -18.47 2.57 29.11
N ASP A 129 -18.23 1.40 29.71
CA ASP A 129 -17.32 1.25 30.84
C ASP A 129 -15.84 1.22 30.41
N LEU A 130 -15.57 1.19 29.10
CA LEU A 130 -14.22 1.16 28.56
C LEU A 130 -13.61 2.57 28.47
N PRO A 131 -12.37 2.78 28.98
CA PRO A 131 -11.74 4.11 28.97
C PRO A 131 -11.41 4.62 27.55
N ASN A 132 -11.34 3.75 26.56
CA ASN A 132 -11.00 4.06 25.17
C ASN A 132 -12.13 3.75 24.17
N VAL A 133 -13.39 3.74 24.63
CA VAL A 133 -14.55 3.35 23.82
C VAL A 133 -14.67 4.14 22.52
N GLU A 134 -14.36 5.45 22.51
CA GLU A 134 -14.45 6.28 21.29
C GLU A 134 -13.43 5.84 20.24
N THR A 135 -12.19 5.58 20.66
CA THR A 135 -11.12 5.12 19.76
C THR A 135 -11.47 3.75 19.19
N LEU A 136 -12.00 2.85 20.03
CA LEU A 136 -12.46 1.53 19.61
C LEU A 136 -13.66 1.63 18.66
N ALA A 137 -14.67 2.44 18.98
CA ALA A 137 -15.83 2.68 18.14
C ALA A 137 -15.42 3.26 16.77
N ARG A 138 -14.44 4.16 16.75
CA ARG A 138 -13.86 4.70 15.51
C ARG A 138 -13.20 3.61 14.67
N GLN A 139 -12.41 2.73 15.28
CA GLN A 139 -11.77 1.59 14.61
C GLN A 139 -12.81 0.64 14.02
N LEU A 140 -13.81 0.26 14.81
CA LEU A 140 -14.88 -0.65 14.40
C LEU A 140 -15.74 -0.06 13.28
N ARG A 141 -16.02 1.24 13.34
CA ARG A 141 -16.73 1.96 12.27
C ARG A 141 -16.01 1.85 10.94
N TYR A 142 -14.71 2.15 10.89
CA TYR A 142 -13.95 2.05 9.64
C TYR A 142 -13.80 0.61 9.17
N ARG A 143 -13.64 -0.35 10.09
CA ARG A 143 -13.60 -1.78 9.75
C ARG A 143 -14.90 -2.28 9.13
N ARG A 144 -16.05 -1.88 9.66
CA ARG A 144 -17.36 -2.22 9.07
C ARG A 144 -17.55 -1.58 7.69
N ILE A 145 -17.15 -0.31 7.54
CA ILE A 145 -17.11 0.37 6.23
C ILE A 145 -16.22 -0.39 5.24
N ALA A 146 -15.02 -0.81 5.66
CA ALA A 146 -14.08 -1.54 4.82
C ALA A 146 -14.64 -2.89 4.36
N GLN A 147 -15.24 -3.66 5.28
CA GLN A 147 -15.88 -4.95 4.98
C GLN A 147 -17.02 -4.78 3.95
N PHE A 148 -17.89 -3.80 4.15
CA PHE A 148 -18.96 -3.51 3.20
C PHE A 148 -18.42 -3.09 1.84
N CYS A 149 -17.39 -2.23 1.81
CA CYS A 149 -16.77 -1.80 0.56
C CYS A 149 -16.16 -2.97 -0.21
N LYS A 150 -15.50 -3.91 0.49
CA LYS A 150 -14.97 -5.15 -0.09
C LYS A 150 -16.08 -6.00 -0.71
N MET A 151 -17.16 -6.26 0.02
CA MET A 151 -18.30 -7.05 -0.47
C MET A 151 -19.00 -6.39 -1.67
N SER A 152 -19.15 -5.07 -1.63
CA SER A 152 -19.89 -4.30 -2.63
C SER A 152 -19.04 -3.83 -3.82
N LYS A 153 -17.73 -4.15 -3.81
CA LYS A 153 -16.71 -3.70 -4.78
C LYS A 153 -16.65 -2.17 -4.89
N VAL A 154 -16.71 -1.48 -3.76
CA VAL A 154 -16.56 -0.02 -3.64
C VAL A 154 -15.09 0.31 -3.36
N ALA A 155 -14.47 1.14 -4.18
CA ALA A 155 -13.07 1.54 -4.04
C ALA A 155 -12.89 2.97 -3.49
N SER A 156 -13.99 3.73 -3.39
CA SER A 156 -13.95 5.15 -3.02
C SER A 156 -15.07 5.47 -2.06
N VAL A 157 -14.72 6.09 -0.94
CA VAL A 157 -15.65 6.48 0.13
C VAL A 157 -15.56 7.99 0.34
N LEU A 158 -16.68 8.69 0.29
CA LEU A 158 -16.78 10.10 0.64
C LEU A 158 -17.15 10.23 2.12
N THR A 159 -16.51 11.18 2.82
CA THR A 159 -16.86 11.54 4.21
C THR A 159 -17.15 13.03 4.29
N ALA A 160 -18.07 13.40 5.18
CA ALA A 160 -18.55 14.76 5.32
C ALA A 160 -17.71 15.66 6.24
N HIS A 161 -16.39 15.39 6.31
CA HIS A 161 -15.50 16.26 7.07
C HIS A 161 -15.43 17.64 6.40
N HIS A 162 -15.55 18.68 7.21
CA HIS A 162 -15.69 20.05 6.73
C HIS A 162 -14.60 20.99 7.29
N GLU A 163 -14.70 22.28 6.99
CA GLU A 163 -13.70 23.29 7.36
C GLU A 163 -13.51 23.43 8.89
N ASP A 164 -14.59 23.35 9.67
CA ASP A 164 -14.50 23.50 11.13
C ASP A 164 -13.81 22.28 11.76
N ASP A 165 -14.04 21.07 11.23
CA ASP A 165 -13.31 19.88 11.67
C ASP A 165 -11.79 20.03 11.45
N GLN A 166 -11.38 20.73 10.37
CA GLN A 166 -9.97 21.04 10.12
C GLN A 166 -9.42 21.97 11.17
N TYR A 167 -10.14 23.04 11.46
CA TYR A 167 -9.77 23.99 12.51
C TYR A 167 -9.59 23.28 13.86
N GLU A 168 -10.59 22.50 14.28
CA GLU A 168 -10.56 21.72 15.52
C GLU A 168 -9.34 20.78 15.55
N THR A 169 -9.12 20.03 14.47
CA THR A 169 -8.01 19.07 14.39
C THR A 169 -6.64 19.76 14.46
N VAL A 170 -6.46 20.89 13.78
CA VAL A 170 -5.18 21.61 13.76
C VAL A 170 -4.93 22.26 15.12
N LEU A 171 -5.94 22.87 15.74
CA LEU A 171 -5.82 23.49 17.05
C LEU A 171 -5.53 22.46 18.13
N MET A 172 -6.23 21.32 18.14
CA MET A 172 -5.94 20.21 19.05
C MET A 172 -4.49 19.74 18.91
N ARG A 173 -4.01 19.55 17.68
CA ARG A 173 -2.61 19.14 17.43
C ARG A 173 -1.60 20.19 17.88
N LEU A 174 -1.93 21.47 17.72
CA LEU A 174 -1.11 22.58 18.21
C LEU A 174 -1.01 22.55 19.74
N LEU A 175 -2.13 22.37 20.45
CA LEU A 175 -2.16 22.24 21.90
C LEU A 175 -1.38 21.00 22.40
N SER A 176 -1.40 19.90 21.64
CA SER A 176 -0.60 18.71 21.93
C SER A 176 0.89 18.82 21.52
N GLY A 177 1.36 20.00 21.08
CA GLY A 177 2.79 20.23 20.77
C GLY A 177 3.28 19.62 19.45
N HIS A 178 2.39 19.34 18.48
CA HIS A 178 2.82 18.80 17.19
C HIS A 178 3.59 19.84 16.36
N GLY A 179 4.67 19.41 15.70
CA GLY A 179 5.40 20.23 14.74
C GLY A 179 4.66 20.42 13.39
N TYR A 180 5.24 21.20 12.49
CA TYR A 180 4.62 21.58 11.19
C TYR A 180 4.13 20.38 10.34
N ARG A 181 4.76 19.20 10.43
CA ARG A 181 4.30 17.98 9.74
C ARG A 181 2.99 17.43 10.31
N GLY A 182 2.73 17.60 11.61
CA GLY A 182 1.46 17.24 12.24
C GLY A 182 0.35 18.28 12.01
N LEU A 183 0.73 19.56 11.85
CA LEU A 183 -0.20 20.69 11.69
C LEU A 183 -0.80 20.83 10.27
N GLN A 184 -0.59 19.87 9.36
CA GLN A 184 -1.17 19.90 8.01
C GLN A 184 -2.71 19.72 7.97
N GLY A 185 -3.32 19.44 9.12
CA GLY A 185 -4.73 19.08 9.25
C GLY A 185 -5.04 17.68 8.71
N MET A 186 -6.30 17.46 8.32
CA MET A 186 -6.70 16.26 7.58
C MET A 186 -6.41 16.42 6.09
N ARG A 187 -5.96 15.34 5.44
CA ARG A 187 -5.73 15.31 3.99
C ARG A 187 -7.04 15.13 3.24
N THR A 188 -7.13 15.72 2.05
CA THR A 188 -8.30 15.61 1.15
C THR A 188 -8.56 14.17 0.71
N ALA A 189 -7.50 13.40 0.46
CA ALA A 189 -7.56 11.98 0.14
C ALA A 189 -6.58 11.19 1.03
N THR A 190 -7.03 10.06 1.56
CA THR A 190 -6.21 9.11 2.34
C THR A 190 -6.67 7.68 2.09
N ASP A 191 -5.81 6.68 2.28
CA ASP A 191 -6.26 5.30 2.46
C ASP A 191 -7.26 5.23 3.64
N ILE A 192 -8.14 4.22 3.63
CA ILE A 192 -9.07 3.98 4.72
C ILE A 192 -8.32 3.73 6.04
N PRO A 193 -8.55 4.53 7.09
CA PRO A 193 -7.82 4.40 8.35
C PRO A 193 -8.26 3.14 9.11
N GLU A 194 -7.44 2.70 10.07
CA GLU A 194 -7.74 1.60 11.02
C GLU A 194 -7.95 0.20 10.39
N CYS A 195 -7.74 0.05 9.08
CA CYS A 195 -8.01 -1.19 8.33
C CYS A 195 -6.73 -1.83 7.75
N TYR A 196 -5.59 -1.63 8.41
CA TYR A 196 -4.25 -2.02 7.92
C TYR A 196 -4.08 -3.51 7.64
N ASP A 197 -4.91 -4.37 8.26
CA ASP A 197 -4.88 -5.82 8.17
C ASP A 197 -6.03 -6.41 7.35
N VAL A 198 -6.88 -5.57 6.74
CA VAL A 198 -8.01 -6.01 5.92
C VAL A 198 -7.60 -6.01 4.45
N HIS A 199 -7.44 -7.20 3.86
CA HIS A 199 -7.12 -7.34 2.43
C HIS A 199 -8.25 -6.78 1.55
N GLY A 200 -7.87 -5.95 0.58
CA GLY A 200 -8.78 -5.22 -0.32
C GLY A 200 -9.20 -3.85 0.21
N ALA A 201 -8.82 -3.49 1.44
CA ALA A 201 -9.19 -2.23 2.06
C ALA A 201 -8.02 -1.26 2.20
N TYR A 202 -6.97 -1.61 2.96
CA TYR A 202 -5.81 -0.74 3.10
C TYR A 202 -4.65 -1.25 2.25
N GLN A 203 -4.22 -0.45 1.27
CA GLN A 203 -3.02 -0.71 0.45
C GLN A 203 -2.91 -2.16 -0.06
N SER A 204 -4.05 -2.75 -0.41
CA SER A 204 -4.21 -4.15 -0.78
C SER A 204 -5.39 -4.32 -1.73
N GLY A 205 -5.34 -5.34 -2.58
CA GLY A 205 -6.23 -5.53 -3.72
C GLY A 205 -5.57 -5.12 -5.04
N ILE A 206 -6.23 -5.38 -6.16
CA ILE A 206 -5.76 -4.97 -7.47
C ILE A 206 -6.58 -3.75 -7.94
N ILE A 207 -5.91 -2.70 -8.42
CA ILE A 207 -6.56 -1.57 -9.10
C ILE A 207 -6.77 -1.86 -10.58
N ASP A 208 -5.95 -2.74 -11.17
CA ASP A 208 -5.95 -3.03 -12.60
C ASP A 208 -6.28 -4.50 -12.87
N ASP A 209 -7.57 -4.77 -13.04
CA ASP A 209 -8.16 -6.09 -13.31
C ASP A 209 -7.83 -6.63 -14.72
N GLN A 210 -6.69 -6.31 -15.35
CA GLN A 210 -6.39 -6.71 -16.74
C GLN A 210 -6.49 -8.22 -17.00
N GLN A 211 -6.38 -9.03 -15.95
CA GLN A 211 -6.53 -10.48 -15.99
C GLN A 211 -7.93 -10.98 -15.55
N LEU A 212 -8.82 -10.12 -15.06
CA LEU A 212 -10.21 -10.49 -14.84
C LEU A 212 -10.97 -10.44 -16.17
N ASP A 213 -12.05 -11.21 -16.26
CA ASP A 213 -12.94 -11.23 -17.43
C ASP A 213 -13.44 -9.82 -17.83
N ASN A 214 -13.48 -8.88 -16.86
CA ASN A 214 -13.89 -7.48 -17.05
C ASN A 214 -12.94 -6.48 -16.37
N PRO A 215 -11.86 -6.03 -17.04
CA PRO A 215 -10.84 -5.19 -16.43
C PRO A 215 -11.32 -3.76 -16.07
N PHE A 216 -10.77 -3.18 -14.99
CA PHE A 216 -11.02 -1.80 -14.54
C PHE A 216 -10.59 -0.78 -15.59
N TYR A 217 -9.45 -1.03 -16.22
CA TYR A 217 -8.89 -0.23 -17.30
C TYR A 217 -8.51 -1.16 -18.45
N ASN A 218 -8.87 -0.76 -19.67
CA ASN A 218 -8.35 -1.43 -20.85
C ASN A 218 -7.37 -0.48 -21.54
N MET A 219 -6.09 -0.65 -21.21
CA MET A 219 -5.00 0.07 -21.89
C MET A 219 -4.73 -0.52 -23.27
N ARG A 220 -5.34 -1.65 -23.64
CA ARG A 220 -5.18 -2.22 -24.98
C ARG A 220 -5.96 -1.34 -25.96
N PRO A 221 -5.29 -0.75 -26.95
CA PRO A 221 -6.00 -0.02 -27.99
C PRO A 221 -6.97 -0.96 -28.71
N SER A 222 -8.12 -0.43 -29.09
CA SER A 222 -9.13 -1.18 -29.85
C SER A 222 -8.53 -1.72 -31.15
N GLY A 223 -9.14 -2.76 -31.74
CA GLY A 223 -8.65 -3.31 -33.02
C GLY A 223 -8.49 -2.24 -34.11
N ARG A 224 -9.39 -1.25 -34.13
CA ARG A 224 -9.32 -0.10 -35.04
C ARG A 224 -8.13 0.82 -34.73
N GLN A 225 -7.86 1.10 -33.46
CA GLN A 225 -6.70 1.89 -33.03
C GLN A 225 -5.38 1.17 -33.24
N ARG A 226 -5.32 -0.15 -33.02
CA ARG A 226 -4.15 -0.97 -33.39
C ARG A 226 -3.89 -0.92 -34.88
N LYS A 227 -4.94 -0.93 -35.71
CA LYS A 227 -4.82 -0.76 -37.17
C LYS A 227 -4.26 0.63 -37.53
N TYR A 228 -4.73 1.70 -36.88
CA TYR A 228 -4.19 3.05 -37.07
C TYR A 228 -2.75 3.18 -36.57
N MET A 229 -2.43 2.72 -35.36
CA MET A 229 -1.05 2.75 -34.83
C MET A 229 -0.09 1.92 -35.69
N ARG A 230 -0.49 0.74 -36.17
CA ARG A 230 0.32 -0.02 -37.14
C ARG A 230 0.48 0.71 -38.46
N ARG A 231 -0.53 1.45 -38.89
CA ARG A 231 -0.47 2.27 -40.11
C ARG A 231 0.47 3.46 -39.91
N ASP A 232 0.38 4.15 -38.78
CA ASP A 232 1.24 5.29 -38.45
C ASP A 232 2.69 4.86 -38.21
N LEU A 233 2.93 3.74 -37.50
CA LEU A 233 4.25 3.12 -37.38
C LEU A 233 4.82 2.71 -38.75
N ARG A 234 3.98 2.24 -39.68
CA ARG A 234 4.40 1.95 -41.07
C ARG A 234 4.75 3.21 -41.87
N TYR A 235 4.24 4.39 -41.50
CA TYR A 235 4.60 5.66 -42.13
C TYR A 235 5.81 6.32 -41.46
N GLU A 236 6.09 6.02 -40.19
CA GLU A 236 7.27 6.51 -39.45
C GLU A 236 8.53 5.68 -39.70
N VAL A 237 8.38 4.42 -40.12
CA VAL A 237 9.50 3.56 -40.50
C VAL A 237 9.83 3.80 -41.98
N ASP A 238 10.97 4.44 -42.25
CA ASP A 238 11.50 4.61 -43.61
C ASP A 238 11.87 3.22 -44.18
N PRO A 239 11.16 2.72 -45.21
CA PRO A 239 11.37 1.37 -45.74
C PRO A 239 12.79 1.16 -46.26
N ALA A 240 13.44 2.23 -46.74
CA ALA A 240 14.81 2.16 -47.22
C ALA A 240 15.83 2.01 -46.08
N VAL A 241 15.56 2.60 -44.91
CA VAL A 241 16.42 2.44 -43.71
C VAL A 241 16.24 1.06 -43.10
N LEU A 242 15.01 0.55 -43.03
CA LEU A 242 14.74 -0.80 -42.54
C LEU A 242 15.30 -1.88 -43.48
N ALA A 243 15.16 -1.71 -44.80
CA ALA A 243 15.74 -2.62 -45.78
C ALA A 243 17.28 -2.62 -45.70
N LYS A 244 17.88 -1.45 -45.45
CA LYS A 244 19.32 -1.32 -45.26
C LYS A 244 19.80 -1.91 -43.93
N GLU A 245 19.02 -1.80 -42.85
CA GLU A 245 19.30 -2.47 -41.57
C GLU A 245 19.16 -4.00 -41.67
N ILE A 246 18.28 -4.50 -42.55
CA ILE A 246 18.14 -5.93 -42.88
C ILE A 246 19.33 -6.39 -43.76
N GLU A 247 19.73 -5.60 -44.75
CA GLU A 247 20.90 -5.87 -45.62
C GLU A 247 22.25 -5.71 -44.88
N GLU A 248 22.35 -4.83 -43.88
CA GLU A 248 23.54 -4.63 -43.03
C GLU A 248 23.65 -5.66 -41.88
N GLY A 249 22.81 -6.70 -41.87
CA GLY A 249 23.00 -7.88 -41.02
C GLY A 249 22.27 -7.86 -39.68
N LEU A 250 21.00 -7.42 -39.64
CA LEU A 250 20.05 -7.91 -38.62
C LEU A 250 19.69 -9.36 -38.94
N ASP A 251 20.65 -10.22 -38.65
CA ASP A 251 20.57 -11.65 -38.81
C ASP A 251 19.65 -12.24 -37.73
N ALA A 252 18.47 -12.71 -38.14
CA ALA A 252 17.53 -13.41 -37.27
C ALA A 252 18.11 -14.75 -36.78
N ASP A 253 19.12 -15.28 -37.45
CA ASP A 253 19.77 -16.56 -37.12
C ASP A 253 21.06 -16.38 -36.28
N ALA A 254 21.62 -15.17 -36.20
CA ALA A 254 22.76 -14.88 -35.30
C ALA A 254 22.36 -14.86 -33.82
N ILE A 255 21.07 -14.72 -33.48
CA ILE A 255 20.60 -14.82 -32.10
C ILE A 255 20.56 -16.29 -31.64
N ALA A 256 20.29 -17.23 -32.53
CA ALA A 256 20.30 -18.66 -32.22
C ALA A 256 21.73 -19.21 -32.08
N MET A 257 22.66 -18.75 -32.93
CA MET A 257 24.04 -19.24 -32.92
C MET A 257 24.91 -18.65 -31.78
N TYR A 258 24.49 -17.54 -31.16
CA TYR A 258 25.12 -16.99 -29.95
C TYR A 258 24.56 -17.58 -28.64
N LEU A 259 23.47 -18.36 -28.70
CA LEU A 259 22.83 -18.94 -27.51
C LEU A 259 23.35 -20.35 -27.17
N ASP A 260 23.86 -21.11 -28.14
CA ASP A 260 24.33 -22.49 -27.89
C ASP A 260 25.80 -22.59 -27.43
N ASP A 261 26.65 -21.61 -27.75
CA ASP A 261 28.08 -21.62 -27.33
C ASP A 261 28.36 -20.94 -25.98
N TYR A 262 27.33 -20.39 -25.31
CA TYR A 262 27.49 -19.76 -23.99
C TYR A 262 27.33 -20.73 -22.80
N ASP A 263 26.73 -21.90 -23.02
CA ASP A 263 26.50 -22.91 -21.97
C ASP A 263 27.74 -23.77 -21.70
N ALA A 264 28.74 -23.78 -22.59
CA ALA A 264 29.97 -24.57 -22.43
C ALA A 264 31.13 -23.83 -21.71
N ILE A 265 31.10 -22.49 -21.61
CA ILE A 265 32.25 -21.70 -21.08
C ILE A 265 32.08 -21.28 -19.61
N THR A 266 30.92 -21.50 -18.98
CA THR A 266 30.70 -21.10 -17.58
C THR A 266 30.46 -22.25 -16.61
N ASN A 267 31.42 -23.19 -16.55
CA ASN A 267 31.64 -23.99 -15.34
C ASN A 267 32.14 -23.08 -14.20
N LYS A 268 31.22 -22.30 -13.62
CA LYS A 268 31.35 -21.57 -12.36
C LYS A 268 30.00 -21.63 -11.64
N ALA A 269 29.99 -22.27 -10.46
CA ALA A 269 28.90 -22.39 -9.49
C ALA A 269 27.46 -22.41 -10.05
N LYS A 270 26.79 -23.57 -10.00
CA LYS A 270 25.38 -23.78 -10.38
C LYS A 270 24.53 -22.53 -10.12
N ARG A 271 24.11 -21.85 -11.20
CA ARG A 271 23.28 -20.63 -11.11
C ARG A 271 21.93 -21.04 -10.53
N ALA A 272 21.49 -20.34 -9.47
CA ALA A 272 20.18 -20.63 -8.89
C ALA A 272 19.06 -20.38 -9.91
N PRO A 273 17.97 -21.18 -9.91
CA PRO A 273 16.88 -21.02 -10.85
C PRO A 273 16.33 -19.57 -10.85
N PRO A 274 15.85 -19.09 -12.01
CA PRO A 274 15.22 -17.78 -12.09
C PRO A 274 13.96 -17.79 -11.23
N LEU A 275 13.85 -16.83 -10.33
CA LEU A 275 12.70 -16.67 -9.46
C LEU A 275 11.79 -15.59 -10.06
N GLY A 276 10.56 -15.95 -10.42
CA GLY A 276 9.57 -14.99 -10.89
C GLY A 276 9.26 -13.97 -9.79
N PRO A 277 9.17 -12.67 -10.10
CA PRO A 277 8.85 -11.67 -9.10
C PRO A 277 7.43 -11.89 -8.57
N LEU A 278 7.24 -11.87 -7.25
CA LEU A 278 5.91 -11.89 -6.66
C LEU A 278 5.07 -10.70 -7.15
N ASP A 279 3.79 -10.96 -7.37
CA ASP A 279 2.79 -9.94 -7.62
C ASP A 279 2.74 -8.93 -6.47
N VAL A 280 2.59 -7.65 -6.80
CA VAL A 280 2.48 -6.56 -5.82
C VAL A 280 1.03 -6.08 -5.79
N GLU A 281 0.49 -5.89 -4.60
CA GLU A 281 -0.84 -5.31 -4.44
C GLU A 281 -0.81 -3.80 -4.74
N ASP A 282 -1.75 -3.27 -5.51
CA ASP A 282 -1.78 -1.82 -5.82
C ASP A 282 -3.03 -1.10 -5.27
N GLY A 283 -3.96 -1.90 -4.75
CA GLY A 283 -5.32 -1.58 -4.35
C GLY A 283 -5.49 -0.77 -3.07
N GLY A 284 -6.75 -0.68 -2.69
CA GLY A 284 -7.21 -0.07 -1.46
C GLY A 284 -8.45 0.80 -1.68
N ILE A 285 -9.17 1.02 -0.58
CA ILE A 285 -10.29 1.93 -0.48
C ILE A 285 -9.73 3.31 -0.15
N MET A 286 -10.03 4.27 -1.02
CA MET A 286 -9.67 5.67 -0.81
C MET A 286 -10.80 6.41 -0.11
N VAL A 287 -10.48 7.13 0.95
CA VAL A 287 -11.38 8.05 1.65
C VAL A 287 -11.12 9.46 1.17
N TYR A 288 -12.15 10.07 0.58
CA TYR A 288 -12.16 11.43 0.06
C TYR A 288 -13.00 12.35 0.95
N ARG A 289 -12.54 13.61 1.07
CA ARG A 289 -13.14 14.64 1.91
C ARG A 289 -13.42 15.90 1.08
N PRO A 290 -14.44 15.89 0.22
CA PRO A 290 -14.72 17.02 -0.67
C PRO A 290 -15.21 18.27 0.07
N LEU A 291 -15.75 18.11 1.29
CA LEU A 291 -16.36 19.21 2.03
C LEU A 291 -15.37 20.04 2.87
N LEU A 292 -14.07 19.71 2.86
CA LEU A 292 -13.06 20.34 3.73
C LEU A 292 -12.93 21.87 3.61
N HIS A 293 -13.37 22.44 2.49
CA HIS A 293 -13.29 23.89 2.22
C HIS A 293 -14.62 24.62 2.46
N PHE A 294 -15.67 23.90 2.90
CA PHE A 294 -16.97 24.49 3.20
C PHE A 294 -17.18 24.60 4.71
N SER A 295 -17.72 25.73 5.15
CA SER A 295 -18.08 25.95 6.55
C SER A 295 -19.35 25.16 6.93
N LYS A 296 -19.49 24.87 8.22
CA LYS A 296 -20.69 24.20 8.74
C LYS A 296 -21.98 24.98 8.45
N GLU A 297 -21.93 26.30 8.54
CA GLU A 297 -23.08 27.19 8.27
C GLU A 297 -23.62 27.00 6.84
N ARG A 298 -22.74 26.80 5.84
CA ARG A 298 -23.16 26.53 4.46
C ARG A 298 -23.79 25.15 4.30
N LEU A 299 -23.32 24.15 5.05
CA LEU A 299 -23.92 22.81 5.05
C LEU A 299 -25.33 22.84 5.65
N VAL A 300 -25.50 23.54 6.77
CA VAL A 300 -26.82 23.77 7.39
C VAL A 300 -27.74 24.50 6.42
N ALA A 301 -27.28 25.59 5.80
CA ALA A 301 -28.07 26.33 4.81
C ALA A 301 -28.50 25.45 3.63
N THR A 302 -27.64 24.53 3.18
CA THR A 302 -27.95 23.58 2.11
C THR A 302 -29.08 22.63 2.51
N CYS A 303 -29.07 22.10 3.73
CA CYS A 303 -30.13 21.23 4.21
C CYS A 303 -31.45 22.00 4.40
N VAL A 304 -31.40 23.19 5.01
CA VAL A 304 -32.59 24.03 5.26
C VAL A 304 -33.28 24.43 3.95
N GLU A 305 -32.52 24.95 2.98
CA GLU A 305 -33.07 25.42 1.69
C GLU A 305 -33.72 24.28 0.89
N ASN A 306 -33.25 23.05 1.08
CA ASN A 306 -33.72 21.87 0.32
C ASN A 306 -34.64 20.95 1.14
N GLY A 307 -35.06 21.36 2.34
CA GLY A 307 -35.99 20.59 3.19
C GLY A 307 -35.45 19.22 3.61
N ILE A 308 -34.13 19.09 3.79
CA ILE A 308 -33.49 17.82 4.13
C ILE A 308 -33.53 17.62 5.65
N PRO A 309 -34.12 16.51 6.16
CA PRO A 309 -34.09 16.23 7.59
C PRO A 309 -32.69 15.77 8.03
N TRP A 310 -32.30 16.13 9.25
CA TRP A 310 -31.11 15.62 9.93
C TRP A 310 -31.39 15.38 11.41
N PHE A 311 -30.53 14.60 12.04
CA PHE A 311 -30.58 14.27 13.46
C PHE A 311 -29.43 14.95 14.19
N GLU A 312 -29.71 15.55 15.35
CA GLU A 312 -28.70 16.18 16.19
C GLU A 312 -28.43 15.33 17.42
N ASP A 313 -27.20 14.85 17.53
CA ASP A 313 -26.74 14.12 18.69
C ASP A 313 -26.43 15.09 19.84
N HIS A 314 -27.20 14.96 20.91
CA HIS A 314 -27.18 15.79 22.12
C HIS A 314 -25.85 15.68 22.88
N THR A 315 -25.09 14.59 22.69
CA THR A 315 -23.76 14.44 23.30
C THR A 315 -22.72 15.41 22.74
N ASN A 316 -22.95 15.98 21.54
CA ASN A 316 -22.09 17.02 20.98
C ASN A 316 -22.19 18.36 21.71
N ALA A 317 -23.19 18.55 22.58
CA ALA A 317 -23.38 19.78 23.35
C ALA A 317 -22.54 19.83 24.63
N ASP A 318 -22.08 18.68 25.15
CA ASP A 318 -21.31 18.63 26.40
C ASP A 318 -19.84 19.03 26.16
N PRO A 319 -19.36 20.15 26.74
CA PRO A 319 -18.00 20.64 26.55
C PRO A 319 -16.93 19.79 27.27
N THR A 320 -17.31 19.00 28.28
CA THR A 320 -16.37 18.22 29.09
C THR A 320 -16.06 16.85 28.50
N LEU A 321 -16.93 16.35 27.62
CA LEU A 321 -16.86 14.99 27.11
C LEU A 321 -15.66 14.74 26.19
N THR A 322 -15.32 15.70 25.32
CA THR A 322 -14.18 15.57 24.41
C THR A 322 -13.40 16.87 24.27
N THR A 323 -12.10 16.76 24.02
CA THR A 323 -11.24 17.93 23.69
C THR A 323 -11.77 18.70 22.49
N ARG A 324 -12.40 18.00 21.54
CA ARG A 324 -13.06 18.60 20.38
C ARG A 324 -14.28 19.44 20.78
N ASN A 325 -15.14 18.93 21.65
CA ASN A 325 -16.28 19.69 22.18
C ASN A 325 -15.81 20.89 23.01
N ALA A 326 -14.75 20.73 23.79
CA ALA A 326 -14.13 21.84 24.52
C ALA A 326 -13.64 22.95 23.55
N VAL A 327 -12.98 22.60 22.45
CA VAL A 327 -12.56 23.55 21.41
C VAL A 327 -13.76 24.22 20.74
N ARG A 328 -14.83 23.47 20.44
CA ARG A 328 -16.09 24.02 19.88
C ARG A 328 -16.73 25.02 20.83
N HIS A 329 -16.84 24.67 22.11
CA HIS A 329 -17.37 25.54 23.15
C HIS A 329 -16.51 26.80 23.32
N MET A 330 -15.18 26.65 23.32
CA MET A 330 -14.25 27.76 23.40
C MET A 330 -14.43 28.74 22.24
N TYR A 331 -14.53 28.24 21.01
CA TYR A 331 -14.74 29.08 19.83
C TYR A 331 -16.12 29.76 19.80
N LYS A 332 -17.17 29.06 20.25
CA LYS A 332 -18.54 29.57 20.22
C LYS A 332 -18.81 30.63 21.29
N ASN A 333 -18.26 30.43 22.49
CA ASN A 333 -18.59 31.25 23.67
C ASN A 333 -17.54 32.32 24.00
N TRP A 334 -16.32 32.24 23.45
CA TRP A 334 -15.22 33.16 23.76
C TRP A 334 -14.58 33.75 22.51
N THR A 335 -14.21 35.02 22.57
CA THR A 335 -13.44 35.69 21.51
C THR A 335 -11.96 35.41 21.68
N LEU A 336 -11.44 34.45 20.92
CA LEU A 336 -10.03 34.09 20.93
C LEU A 336 -9.16 35.18 20.27
N PRO A 337 -7.87 35.31 20.68
CA PRO A 337 -6.90 36.16 20.00
C PRO A 337 -6.80 35.85 18.51
N ALA A 338 -6.51 36.86 17.68
CA ALA A 338 -6.51 36.75 16.21
C ALA A 338 -5.67 35.56 15.67
N ALA A 339 -4.59 35.19 16.35
CA ALA A 339 -3.73 34.06 15.97
C ALA A 339 -4.39 32.69 16.15
N LEU A 340 -5.33 32.56 17.09
CA LEU A 340 -6.06 31.32 17.40
C LEU A 340 -7.43 31.25 16.73
N GLN A 341 -7.83 32.29 16.01
CA GLN A 341 -9.08 32.28 15.25
C GLN A 341 -9.00 31.38 14.02
N LYS A 342 -10.17 30.89 13.58
CA LYS A 342 -10.32 29.96 12.46
C LYS A 342 -9.51 30.33 11.20
N PRO A 343 -9.55 31.57 10.68
CA PRO A 343 -8.79 31.92 9.47
C PRO A 343 -7.27 31.82 9.64
N ALA A 344 -6.74 32.16 10.82
CA ALA A 344 -5.30 32.12 11.08
C ALA A 344 -4.79 30.68 11.19
N ILE A 345 -5.53 29.81 11.87
CA ILE A 345 -5.20 28.39 12.04
C ILE A 345 -5.30 27.63 10.70
N LEU A 346 -6.30 27.92 9.87
CA LEU A 346 -6.41 27.31 8.54
C LEU A 346 -5.26 27.75 7.62
N ARG A 347 -4.90 29.05 7.61
CA ARG A 347 -3.71 29.54 6.88
C ARG A 347 -2.42 28.91 7.39
N LEU A 348 -2.29 28.66 8.70
CA LEU A 348 -1.15 27.94 9.25
C LEU A 348 -1.08 26.52 8.69
N ALA A 349 -2.20 25.79 8.67
CA ALA A 349 -2.27 24.44 8.13
C ALA A 349 -1.91 24.37 6.63
N GLU A 350 -2.37 25.34 5.84
CA GLU A 350 -2.01 25.49 4.43
C GLU A 350 -0.51 25.73 4.23
N ARG A 351 0.09 26.65 4.99
CA ARG A 351 1.54 26.91 4.96
C ARG A 351 2.34 25.67 5.35
N CYS A 352 1.89 24.94 6.37
CA CYS A 352 2.50 23.68 6.78
C CYS A 352 2.41 22.63 5.67
N ARG A 353 1.25 22.48 5.02
CA ARG A 353 1.03 21.55 3.90
C ARG A 353 1.90 21.90 2.70
N ALA A 354 1.96 23.18 2.31
CA ALA A 354 2.80 23.65 1.21
C ALA A 354 4.29 23.37 1.48
N LYS A 355 4.75 23.60 2.71
CA LYS A 355 6.12 23.29 3.11
C LYS A 355 6.42 21.79 3.02
N VAL A 356 5.54 20.93 3.56
CA VAL A 356 5.73 19.47 3.49
C VAL A 356 5.71 18.97 2.05
N ALA A 357 4.79 19.48 1.23
CA ALA A 357 4.74 19.15 -0.20
C ALA A 357 6.03 19.54 -0.93
N SER A 358 6.61 20.70 -0.60
CA SER A 358 7.91 21.12 -1.14
C SER A 358 9.04 20.17 -0.73
N GLU A 359 9.11 19.79 0.55
CA GLU A 359 10.11 18.85 1.05
C GLU A 359 9.95 17.45 0.43
N GLU A 360 8.71 16.97 0.27
CA GLU A 360 8.40 15.69 -0.39
C GLU A 360 8.80 15.71 -1.87
N ALA A 361 8.53 16.81 -2.58
CA ALA A 361 8.93 16.99 -3.97
C ALA A 361 10.45 17.07 -4.15
N GLU A 362 11.18 17.69 -3.22
CA GLU A 362 12.64 17.68 -3.22
C GLU A 362 13.19 16.27 -2.95
N ALA A 363 12.59 15.53 -2.01
CA ALA A 363 12.96 14.15 -1.76
C ALA A 363 12.69 13.25 -2.98
N ASP A 364 11.61 13.48 -3.72
CA ASP A 364 11.33 12.81 -4.99
C ASP A 364 12.42 13.13 -6.02
N ARG A 365 12.83 14.38 -6.17
CA ARG A 365 13.94 14.75 -7.07
C ARG A 365 15.25 14.05 -6.70
N LEU A 366 15.53 13.86 -5.41
CA LEU A 366 16.71 13.12 -4.97
C LEU A 366 16.60 11.62 -5.27
N LEU A 367 15.41 11.04 -5.12
CA LEU A 367 15.16 9.64 -5.46
C LEU A 367 15.42 9.34 -6.95
N HIS A 368 15.22 10.32 -7.84
CA HIS A 368 15.61 10.17 -9.25
C HIS A 368 17.12 10.02 -9.47
N ASN A 369 17.94 10.42 -8.50
CA ASN A 369 19.40 10.26 -8.56
C ASN A 369 19.88 9.01 -7.80
N VAL A 370 19.01 8.31 -7.08
CA VAL A 370 19.31 7.02 -6.45
C VAL A 370 19.33 5.95 -7.54
N ILE A 371 20.39 5.14 -7.56
CA ILE A 371 20.47 4.00 -8.48
C ILE A 371 19.90 2.78 -7.76
N PHE A 372 18.78 2.27 -8.27
CA PHE A 372 18.15 1.05 -7.80
C PHE A 372 18.72 -0.12 -8.58
N HIS A 373 19.59 -0.92 -7.96
CA HIS A 373 20.22 -2.07 -8.62
C HIS A 373 19.25 -3.23 -8.74
N LYS A 374 18.59 -3.56 -7.63
CA LYS A 374 17.74 -4.74 -7.55
C LYS A 374 16.73 -4.61 -6.42
N PHE A 375 15.46 -4.84 -6.71
CA PHE A 375 14.41 -5.02 -5.71
C PHE A 375 13.82 -6.41 -5.88
N GLU A 376 13.93 -7.23 -4.84
CA GLU A 376 13.48 -8.62 -4.82
C GLU A 376 12.25 -8.75 -3.93
N ASN A 377 11.06 -8.77 -4.53
CA ASN A 377 9.78 -8.86 -3.82
C ASN A 377 9.69 -10.15 -2.99
N ASN A 378 10.27 -11.24 -3.47
CA ASN A 378 10.17 -12.57 -2.87
C ASN A 378 10.86 -12.67 -1.51
N THR A 379 11.87 -11.83 -1.29
CA THR A 379 12.62 -11.77 -0.02
C THR A 379 12.42 -10.44 0.71
N GLY A 380 11.85 -9.44 0.02
CA GLY A 380 11.73 -8.06 0.49
C GLY A 380 13.11 -7.45 0.69
N THR A 381 14.02 -7.63 -0.27
CA THR A 381 15.36 -7.03 -0.23
C THR A 381 15.54 -5.98 -1.32
N LEU A 382 16.28 -4.93 -1.00
CA LEU A 382 16.51 -3.79 -1.88
C LEU A 382 17.99 -3.42 -1.88
N VAL A 383 18.60 -3.37 -3.06
CA VAL A 383 19.99 -2.92 -3.23
C VAL A 383 19.99 -1.55 -3.92
N VAL A 384 20.54 -0.55 -3.24
CA VAL A 384 20.59 0.83 -3.74
C VAL A 384 21.99 1.42 -3.63
N THR A 385 22.31 2.31 -4.56
CA THR A 385 23.41 3.28 -4.42
C THR A 385 22.80 4.66 -4.21
N LEU A 386 23.18 5.29 -3.11
CA LEU A 386 22.71 6.61 -2.74
C LEU A 386 23.51 7.69 -3.48
N PRO A 387 22.88 8.82 -3.85
CA PRO A 387 23.57 9.92 -4.52
C PRO A 387 24.45 10.69 -3.53
N ASN A 388 25.56 11.24 -4.04
CA ASN A 388 26.34 12.22 -3.29
C ASN A 388 25.55 13.54 -3.21
N PHE A 389 25.32 14.05 -2.00
CA PHE A 389 24.76 15.39 -1.82
C PHE A 389 25.78 16.46 -2.21
N SER A 390 25.35 17.38 -3.07
CA SER A 390 26.02 18.65 -3.32
C SER A 390 25.05 19.78 -3.02
N PHE A 391 25.50 20.78 -2.25
CA PHE A 391 24.68 21.96 -2.00
C PHE A 391 24.50 22.73 -3.31
N PRO A 392 23.29 23.17 -3.68
CA PRO A 392 23.11 24.05 -4.82
C PRO A 392 23.88 25.35 -4.59
N ILE A 393 24.39 25.91 -5.69
CA ILE A 393 25.18 27.15 -5.67
C ILE A 393 24.23 28.33 -5.41
N VAL A 394 24.31 28.94 -4.23
CA VAL A 394 23.50 30.09 -3.78
C VAL A 394 24.40 31.35 -3.79
N PRO A 395 23.86 32.60 -3.84
CA PRO A 395 24.68 33.81 -3.88
C PRO A 395 25.69 33.90 -2.71
N ARG A 396 26.92 34.33 -3.02
CA ARG A 396 28.10 34.28 -2.12
C ARG A 396 27.86 34.83 -0.70
N ARG A 397 27.04 35.88 -0.56
CA ARG A 397 26.71 36.50 0.74
C ARG A 397 25.94 35.58 1.69
N SER A 398 25.12 34.66 1.17
CA SER A 398 24.37 33.67 1.95
C SER A 398 25.15 32.37 2.17
N THR A 399 26.13 32.06 1.31
CA THR A 399 26.88 30.80 1.41
C THR A 399 27.92 30.81 2.53
N CYS A 400 28.52 31.98 2.80
CA CYS A 400 29.64 32.12 3.73
C CYS A 400 29.22 32.36 5.20
N SER A 401 27.95 32.68 5.49
CA SER A 401 27.53 32.84 6.89
C SER A 401 27.41 31.46 7.58
N PRO A 402 28.04 31.25 8.76
CA PRO A 402 27.95 29.99 9.49
C PRO A 402 26.50 29.58 9.78
N THR A 403 25.67 30.55 10.14
CA THR A 403 24.23 30.36 10.42
C THR A 403 23.44 29.94 9.17
N GLY A 404 23.74 30.52 8.01
CA GLY A 404 23.12 30.16 6.74
C GLY A 404 23.53 28.75 6.28
N ARG A 405 24.80 28.39 6.46
CA ARG A 405 25.31 27.05 6.18
C ARG A 405 24.59 26.00 7.05
N ARG A 406 24.52 26.20 8.36
CA ARG A 406 23.84 25.29 9.29
C ARG A 406 22.37 25.08 8.94
N LYS A 407 21.62 26.15 8.65
CA LYS A 407 20.20 26.05 8.22
C LYS A 407 20.02 25.25 6.93
N ARG A 408 20.94 25.38 5.97
CA ARG A 408 20.92 24.58 4.73
C ARG A 408 21.23 23.12 5.03
N THR A 409 22.28 22.83 5.80
CA THR A 409 22.61 21.45 6.18
C THR A 409 21.42 20.78 6.86
N GLU A 410 20.77 21.47 7.80
CA GLU A 410 19.58 20.96 8.47
C GLU A 410 18.41 20.72 7.51
N HIS A 411 18.16 21.64 6.55
CA HIS A 411 17.17 21.44 5.50
C HIS A 411 17.46 20.17 4.69
N TYR A 412 18.68 20.02 4.18
CA TYR A 412 19.07 18.84 3.39
C TYR A 412 19.06 17.54 4.20
N ARG A 413 19.41 17.58 5.49
CA ARG A 413 19.25 16.42 6.39
C ARG A 413 17.80 15.98 6.50
N ARG A 414 16.87 16.93 6.57
CA ARG A 414 15.42 16.62 6.59
C ARG A 414 14.97 16.00 5.27
N ILE A 415 15.41 16.54 4.12
CA ILE A 415 15.08 15.93 2.82
C ILE A 415 15.68 14.52 2.74
N ALA A 416 16.94 14.33 3.13
CA ALA A 416 17.60 13.03 3.16
C ALA A 416 16.83 12.03 4.03
N ALA A 417 16.36 12.44 5.21
CA ALA A 417 15.51 11.63 6.07
C ALA A 417 14.17 11.27 5.40
N VAL A 418 13.54 12.18 4.66
CA VAL A 418 12.32 11.88 3.88
C VAL A 418 12.61 10.86 2.78
N THR A 419 13.73 11.00 2.07
CA THR A 419 14.19 10.04 1.05
C THR A 419 14.42 8.66 1.66
N ILE A 420 15.14 8.57 2.79
CA ILE A 420 15.36 7.31 3.52
C ILE A 420 14.03 6.70 3.96
N ARG A 421 13.09 7.52 4.46
CA ARG A 421 11.77 7.05 4.86
C ARG A 421 10.98 6.46 3.69
N LYS A 422 11.12 7.02 2.48
CA LYS A 422 10.54 6.45 1.25
C LYS A 422 11.19 5.11 0.91
N LEU A 423 12.53 4.99 0.97
CA LEU A 423 13.23 3.70 0.76
C LEU A 423 12.82 2.64 1.80
N LEU A 424 12.72 3.03 3.07
CA LEU A 424 12.27 2.17 4.18
C LEU A 424 10.87 1.61 3.92
N SER A 425 9.95 2.41 3.39
CA SER A 425 8.56 1.99 3.14
C SER A 425 8.43 0.76 2.21
N MET A 426 9.44 0.49 1.38
CA MET A 426 9.44 -0.65 0.45
C MET A 426 9.77 -1.98 1.12
N VAL A 427 10.60 -1.96 2.16
CA VAL A 427 11.16 -3.16 2.82
C VAL A 427 10.64 -3.34 4.25
N THR A 428 10.18 -2.27 4.87
CA THR A 428 9.80 -2.30 6.29
C THR A 428 8.61 -3.23 6.55
N PRO A 429 8.69 -4.06 7.59
CA PRO A 429 7.55 -4.81 8.13
C PRO A 429 6.61 -3.93 8.96
N GLU A 430 7.08 -2.75 9.41
CA GLU A 430 6.35 -1.93 10.38
C GLU A 430 5.24 -1.15 9.68
N ARG A 431 4.13 -0.99 10.40
CA ARG A 431 2.97 -0.23 9.92
C ARG A 431 3.27 1.26 9.90
N GLU A 432 3.92 1.74 10.95
CA GLU A 432 4.25 3.15 11.14
C GLU A 432 5.73 3.38 10.86
N LEU A 433 6.01 4.38 10.04
CA LEU A 433 7.36 4.80 9.72
C LEU A 433 7.86 5.78 10.79
N PRO A 434 9.17 5.80 11.07
CA PRO A 434 9.71 6.63 12.12
C PRO A 434 9.54 8.12 11.76
N PRO A 435 9.29 9.00 12.74
CA PRO A 435 9.38 10.44 12.56
C PRO A 435 10.70 10.85 11.90
N VAL A 436 10.65 11.85 11.03
CA VAL A 436 11.82 12.32 10.24
C VAL A 436 12.99 12.71 11.16
N GLN A 437 12.69 13.18 12.37
CA GLN A 437 13.66 13.55 13.39
C GLN A 437 14.49 12.37 13.91
N GLN A 438 13.90 11.17 14.01
CA GLN A 438 14.59 9.98 14.51
C GLN A 438 15.58 9.40 13.50
N LEU A 439 15.48 9.78 12.22
CA LEU A 439 16.36 9.32 11.15
C LEU A 439 17.71 10.07 11.11
N GLY A 440 17.94 11.03 12.00
CA GLY A 440 19.17 11.84 12.03
C GLY A 440 20.47 11.02 12.02
N PRO A 441 20.65 10.02 12.91
CA PRO A 441 21.86 9.18 12.94
C PRO A 441 22.09 8.42 11.62
N LEU A 442 21.01 7.89 11.04
CA LEU A 442 21.08 7.16 9.77
C LEU A 442 21.40 8.10 8.61
N VAL A 443 20.88 9.33 8.60
CA VAL A 443 21.26 10.36 7.61
C VAL A 443 22.75 10.66 7.67
N SER A 444 23.30 10.86 8.86
CA SER A 444 24.73 11.15 9.03
C SER A 444 25.62 10.01 8.51
N MET A 445 25.19 8.76 8.69
CA MET A 445 25.90 7.57 8.19
C MET A 445 25.79 7.41 6.67
N LEU A 446 24.57 7.54 6.12
CA LEU A 446 24.32 7.32 4.70
C LEU A 446 24.80 8.48 3.83
N PHE A 447 24.90 9.69 4.40
CA PHE A 447 25.28 10.91 3.70
C PHE A 447 26.37 11.68 4.46
N PRO A 448 27.63 11.24 4.37
CA PRO A 448 28.79 11.90 4.98
C PRO A 448 28.89 13.42 4.72
N SER A 449 28.50 13.88 3.52
CA SER A 449 28.57 15.29 3.14
C SER A 449 27.60 16.20 3.89
N LEU A 450 26.68 15.64 4.68
CA LEU A 450 25.73 16.39 5.50
C LEU A 450 26.13 16.47 6.98
N VAL A 451 27.30 15.97 7.39
CA VAL A 451 27.82 16.10 8.76
C VAL A 451 28.35 17.52 8.98
N ASP A 452 28.02 18.14 10.12
CA ASP A 452 28.37 19.55 10.39
C ASP A 452 29.86 19.70 10.79
N GLU A 453 30.37 18.80 11.66
CA GLU A 453 31.74 18.82 12.19
C GLU A 453 32.22 17.41 12.53
N GLY A 454 33.51 17.11 12.29
CA GLY A 454 34.15 15.81 12.54
C GLY A 454 34.32 14.93 11.29
N ASP A 455 35.13 13.87 11.43
CA ASP A 455 35.26 12.86 10.38
C ASP A 455 33.93 12.09 10.23
N PRO A 456 33.50 11.82 8.98
CA PRO A 456 32.26 11.10 8.77
C PRO A 456 32.37 9.69 9.36
N PRO A 457 31.31 9.19 10.04
CA PRO A 457 31.34 7.85 10.60
C PRO A 457 31.55 6.81 9.50
N GLU A 458 32.39 5.82 9.78
CA GLU A 458 32.59 4.69 8.85
C GLU A 458 31.25 3.99 8.55
N PRO A 459 31.05 3.51 7.33
CA PRO A 459 29.84 2.79 6.95
C PRO A 459 29.75 1.49 7.76
N LYS A 460 28.79 1.43 8.69
CA LYS A 460 28.51 0.27 9.54
C LYS A 460 27.08 -0.21 9.35
N ALA A 461 26.83 -1.47 9.67
CA ALA A 461 25.47 -1.99 9.61
C ALA A 461 24.59 -1.30 10.66
N TYR A 462 23.40 -0.87 10.26
CA TYR A 462 22.45 -0.16 11.14
C TYR A 462 21.07 -0.78 11.05
N VAL A 463 20.34 -0.83 12.17
CA VAL A 463 18.97 -1.38 12.21
C VAL A 463 18.01 -0.28 12.62
N ILE A 464 16.96 -0.10 11.84
CA ILE A 464 15.85 0.79 12.18
C ILE A 464 14.54 0.26 11.61
N CYS A 465 13.46 0.35 12.39
CA CYS A 465 12.12 -0.12 12.03
C CYS A 465 12.11 -1.52 11.42
N GLY A 466 12.86 -2.42 12.03
CA GLY A 466 12.97 -3.80 11.55
C GLY A 466 13.67 -3.98 10.21
N VAL A 467 14.45 -3.01 9.72
CA VAL A 467 15.25 -3.10 8.48
C VAL A 467 16.74 -2.94 8.82
N HIS A 468 17.57 -3.87 8.34
CA HIS A 468 19.03 -3.71 8.30
C HIS A 468 19.44 -2.89 7.08
N PHE A 469 20.25 -1.88 7.31
CA PHE A 469 21.09 -1.23 6.32
C PHE A 469 22.48 -1.84 6.41
N ILE A 470 22.87 -2.62 5.40
CA ILE A 470 24.16 -3.31 5.36
C ILE A 470 24.99 -2.69 4.24
N PRO A 471 26.16 -2.10 4.55
CA PRO A 471 27.07 -1.61 3.51
C PRO A 471 27.74 -2.80 2.81
N LEU A 472 27.74 -2.79 1.48
CA LEU A 472 28.48 -3.76 0.67
C LEU A 472 29.91 -3.23 0.46
N VAL A 473 30.79 -3.60 1.37
CA VAL A 473 32.20 -3.17 1.40
C VAL A 473 32.94 -3.77 0.20
N GLY A 474 33.65 -2.92 -0.56
CA GLY A 474 34.43 -3.31 -1.75
C GLY A 474 33.83 -2.84 -3.08
N ASP A 475 32.59 -2.37 -3.09
CA ASP A 475 31.94 -1.80 -4.28
C ASP A 475 32.01 -0.26 -4.26
N PHE A 476 32.56 0.34 -5.32
CA PHE A 476 32.55 1.78 -5.51
C PHE A 476 31.75 2.13 -6.78
N PRO A 477 30.71 2.98 -6.70
CA PRO A 477 30.18 3.68 -5.52
C PRO A 477 29.52 2.75 -4.47
N LEU A 478 29.59 3.13 -3.19
CA LEU A 478 29.11 2.32 -2.07
C LEU A 478 27.64 1.90 -2.25
N ARG A 479 27.41 0.59 -2.20
CA ARG A 479 26.08 -0.01 -2.29
C ARG A 479 25.56 -0.35 -0.90
N TRP A 480 24.26 -0.17 -0.71
CA TRP A 480 23.55 -0.50 0.53
C TRP A 480 22.51 -1.57 0.25
N LEU A 481 22.58 -2.66 1.02
CA LEU A 481 21.55 -3.68 1.08
C LEU A 481 20.57 -3.34 2.21
N LEU A 482 19.32 -3.11 1.85
CA LEU A 482 18.20 -2.96 2.75
C LEU A 482 17.48 -4.30 2.82
N ALA A 483 17.43 -4.90 4.00
CA ALA A 483 16.79 -6.20 4.23
C ALA A 483 16.04 -6.22 5.56
N ARG A 484 14.97 -7.02 5.65
CA ARG A 484 14.26 -7.24 6.92
C ARG A 484 15.21 -7.81 7.99
N ALA A 485 15.15 -7.22 9.18
CA ALA A 485 15.80 -7.74 10.37
C ALA A 485 15.16 -9.05 10.85
N PRO A 486 15.96 -10.06 11.22
CA PRO A 486 15.44 -11.29 11.82
C PRO A 486 14.57 -10.99 13.04
N HIS A 487 13.59 -11.86 13.29
CA HIS A 487 12.70 -11.71 14.44
C HIS A 487 13.50 -11.82 15.75
N VAL A 488 13.38 -10.79 16.60
CA VAL A 488 14.00 -10.76 17.93
C VAL A 488 13.19 -11.69 18.85
N SER A 489 13.87 -12.45 19.71
CA SER A 489 13.25 -13.43 20.61
C SER A 489 12.15 -12.84 21.52
N ASN A 490 12.22 -11.55 21.82
CA ASN A 490 11.31 -10.86 22.72
C ASN A 490 10.01 -10.38 22.06
N VAL A 491 9.87 -10.51 20.74
CA VAL A 491 8.68 -10.09 20.00
C VAL A 491 7.91 -11.34 19.53
N PRO A 492 6.58 -11.42 19.74
CA PRO A 492 5.81 -12.55 19.25
C PRO A 492 5.92 -12.65 17.73
N ARG A 493 6.27 -13.84 17.23
CA ARG A 493 6.45 -14.09 15.81
C ARG A 493 5.10 -14.01 15.08
N PRO A 494 5.06 -13.42 13.88
CA PRO A 494 3.83 -13.39 13.10
C PRO A 494 3.44 -14.81 12.68
N PHE A 495 2.15 -15.12 12.70
CA PHE A 495 1.66 -16.38 12.16
C PHE A 495 0.30 -16.20 11.49
N VAL A 496 0.02 -17.07 10.53
CA VAL A 496 -1.28 -17.20 9.89
C VAL A 496 -1.71 -18.66 10.00
N ALA A 497 -2.72 -18.92 10.84
CA ALA A 497 -3.34 -20.24 10.92
C ALA A 497 -4.45 -20.38 9.87
N SER A 498 -4.50 -21.54 9.21
CA SER A 498 -5.58 -21.99 8.35
C SER A 498 -6.13 -23.30 8.92
N HIS A 499 -7.42 -23.32 9.22
CA HIS A 499 -8.11 -24.53 9.60
C HIS A 499 -8.48 -25.31 8.34
N GLY A 500 -8.36 -26.63 8.38
CA GLY A 500 -8.75 -27.46 7.24
C GLY A 500 -10.26 -27.38 6.98
N LEU A 501 -10.66 -27.64 5.73
CA LEU A 501 -12.07 -27.68 5.29
C LEU A 501 -12.94 -28.60 6.19
N ALA A 502 -14.26 -28.43 6.24
CA ALA A 502 -15.12 -29.39 6.93
C ALA A 502 -14.94 -30.82 6.35
N LEU A 503 -14.97 -31.86 7.18
CA LEU A 503 -14.68 -33.26 6.79
C LEU A 503 -15.47 -33.70 5.54
N ALA A 504 -16.77 -33.36 5.46
CA ALA A 504 -17.63 -33.65 4.31
C ALA A 504 -17.14 -33.05 2.97
N LYS A 505 -16.48 -31.87 3.02
CA LYS A 505 -15.87 -31.25 1.83
C LYS A 505 -14.48 -31.82 1.50
N ARG A 506 -13.86 -32.56 2.42
CA ARG A 506 -12.55 -33.21 2.20
C ARG A 506 -12.67 -34.57 1.50
N ILE A 507 -13.84 -35.22 1.59
CA ILE A 507 -14.11 -36.60 1.11
C ILE A 507 -14.87 -36.61 -0.24
N SER A 508 -15.12 -35.46 -0.88
CA SER A 508 -15.91 -35.44 -2.12
C SER A 508 -15.10 -35.57 -3.41
N LYS A 509 -13.78 -35.34 -3.38
CA LYS A 509 -12.92 -35.32 -4.58
C LYS A 509 -11.54 -35.96 -4.33
N HIS A 510 -11.05 -36.65 -5.36
CA HIS A 510 -9.69 -37.23 -5.37
C HIS A 510 -8.63 -36.11 -5.38
N PRO A 511 -7.43 -36.34 -4.79
CA PRO A 511 -6.29 -35.41 -4.84
C PRO A 511 -6.03 -34.68 -6.13
N THR A 512 -5.83 -35.45 -7.18
CA THR A 512 -5.46 -34.95 -8.51
C THR A 512 -6.58 -34.18 -9.20
N THR A 513 -7.83 -34.32 -8.75
CA THR A 513 -9.00 -33.60 -9.31
C THR A 513 -9.44 -32.44 -8.44
N TRP A 514 -8.80 -32.23 -7.28
CA TRP A 514 -9.11 -31.12 -6.41
C TRP A 514 -8.60 -29.81 -7.03
N LYS A 515 -9.53 -28.86 -7.15
CA LYS A 515 -9.22 -27.45 -7.40
C LYS A 515 -9.87 -26.64 -6.29
N PRO A 516 -9.19 -25.61 -5.75
CA PRO A 516 -9.82 -24.74 -4.77
C PRO A 516 -10.99 -24.02 -5.42
N GLU A 517 -12.22 -24.33 -4.98
CA GLU A 517 -13.44 -23.65 -5.43
C GLU A 517 -13.45 -22.18 -5.01
N SER A 518 -12.84 -21.89 -3.86
CA SER A 518 -12.62 -20.54 -3.36
C SER A 518 -11.35 -20.48 -2.52
N TRP A 519 -10.76 -19.28 -2.50
CA TRP A 519 -9.62 -18.98 -1.65
C TRP A 519 -10.08 -18.55 -0.27
N ALA A 520 -9.31 -18.91 0.76
CA ALA A 520 -9.42 -18.27 2.07
C ALA A 520 -9.12 -16.77 1.98
N GLU A 521 -9.59 -16.02 2.98
CA GLU A 521 -9.26 -14.60 3.08
C GLU A 521 -7.76 -14.39 3.22
N ALA A 522 -7.20 -13.50 2.39
CA ALA A 522 -5.78 -13.17 2.46
C ALA A 522 -5.46 -12.44 3.77
N ARG A 523 -4.42 -12.91 4.46
CA ARG A 523 -3.95 -12.35 5.74
C ARG A 523 -2.55 -11.79 5.59
N LEU A 524 -2.28 -10.67 6.28
CA LEU A 524 -0.99 -10.00 6.23
C LEU A 524 0.02 -10.67 7.15
N PHE A 525 1.09 -11.22 6.58
CA PHE A 525 2.21 -11.86 7.27
C PHE A 525 3.43 -10.92 7.32
N ASP A 526 4.00 -10.75 8.52
CA ASP A 526 5.17 -9.89 8.81
C ASP A 526 5.05 -8.45 8.25
N GLY A 527 3.82 -7.97 8.01
CA GLY A 527 3.57 -6.64 7.42
C GLY A 527 3.95 -6.49 5.95
N ARG A 528 4.45 -7.54 5.29
CA ARG A 528 5.01 -7.49 3.92
C ARG A 528 4.29 -8.38 2.93
N TYR A 529 3.75 -9.52 3.35
CA TYR A 529 3.18 -10.52 2.43
C TYR A 529 1.70 -10.74 2.74
N TRP A 530 0.85 -10.58 1.74
CA TRP A 530 -0.52 -11.08 1.79
C TRP A 530 -0.52 -12.54 1.38
N ILE A 531 -0.97 -13.41 2.28
CA ILE A 531 -0.95 -14.86 2.09
C ILE A 531 -2.36 -15.39 2.20
N ARG A 532 -2.79 -16.16 1.19
CA ARG A 532 -4.01 -16.97 1.22
C ARG A 532 -3.65 -18.42 0.94
N ILE A 533 -4.24 -19.33 1.71
CA ILE A 533 -3.99 -20.77 1.61
C ILE A 533 -5.33 -21.45 1.42
N SER A 534 -5.37 -22.44 0.53
CA SER A 534 -6.44 -23.40 0.43
C SER A 534 -5.82 -24.79 0.55
N HIS A 535 -6.32 -25.60 1.48
CA HIS A 535 -5.80 -26.95 1.68
C HIS A 535 -6.89 -27.91 2.10
N ARG A 536 -6.68 -29.19 1.79
CA ARG A 536 -7.54 -30.31 2.20
C ARG A 536 -6.84 -31.32 3.11
N LEU A 537 -5.62 -31.01 3.54
CA LEU A 537 -4.87 -31.81 4.49
C LEU A 537 -5.69 -32.06 5.78
N PRO A 538 -5.61 -33.25 6.38
CA PRO A 538 -6.33 -33.60 7.60
C PRO A 538 -5.75 -32.94 8.87
N CYS A 539 -4.97 -31.87 8.71
CA CYS A 539 -4.27 -31.18 9.76
C CYS A 539 -4.49 -29.66 9.70
N THR A 540 -4.21 -29.00 10.81
CA THR A 540 -4.10 -27.55 10.86
C THR A 540 -2.79 -27.12 10.22
N VAL A 541 -2.88 -26.17 9.29
CA VAL A 541 -1.72 -25.61 8.59
C VAL A 541 -1.43 -24.23 9.14
N ARG A 542 -0.15 -23.92 9.37
CA ARG A 542 0.28 -22.64 9.91
C ARG A 542 1.41 -22.06 9.07
N VAL A 543 1.29 -20.79 8.70
CA VAL A 543 2.41 -20.01 8.17
C VAL A 543 3.14 -19.36 9.34
N ALA A 544 4.45 -19.57 9.42
CA ALA A 544 5.33 -18.92 10.38
C ALA A 544 6.68 -18.58 9.70
N PRO A 545 7.57 -17.79 10.32
CA PRO A 545 8.88 -17.53 9.76
C PRO A 545 9.67 -18.84 9.56
N PHE A 546 10.52 -18.89 8.55
CA PHE A 546 11.42 -20.03 8.34
C PHE A 546 12.41 -20.17 9.51
N GLU A 547 12.53 -21.36 10.08
CA GLU A 547 13.36 -21.59 11.26
C GLU A 547 14.56 -22.53 10.98
N PRO A 548 15.71 -22.32 11.64
CA PRO A 548 16.89 -23.16 11.45
C PRO A 548 16.65 -24.65 11.77
N GLU A 549 15.79 -24.92 12.76
CA GLU A 549 15.51 -26.27 13.26
C GLU A 549 14.87 -27.17 12.20
N HIS A 550 14.05 -26.60 11.33
CA HIS A 550 13.32 -27.33 10.28
C HIS A 550 14.09 -27.39 8.96
N GLN A 551 15.23 -26.70 8.83
CA GLN A 551 15.99 -26.66 7.59
C GLN A 551 16.58 -28.02 7.21
N LYS A 552 17.18 -28.74 8.18
CA LYS A 552 17.80 -30.05 7.91
C LYS A 552 16.75 -31.11 7.54
N PRO A 553 15.66 -31.31 8.33
CA PRO A 553 14.61 -32.26 7.97
C PRO A 553 13.94 -31.95 6.63
N PHE A 554 13.64 -30.68 6.34
CA PHE A 554 13.03 -30.30 5.07
C PHE A 554 13.94 -30.61 3.88
N ARG A 555 15.26 -30.37 4.01
CA ARG A 555 16.23 -30.68 2.97
C ARG A 555 16.36 -32.19 2.70
N GLU A 556 16.15 -33.01 3.71
CA GLU A 556 16.20 -34.47 3.61
C GLU A 556 14.91 -35.05 2.99
N ALA A 557 13.79 -34.35 3.13
CA ALA A 557 12.50 -34.73 2.54
C ALA A 557 12.31 -34.28 1.08
N LEU A 558 13.21 -33.45 0.54
CA LEU A 558 13.18 -33.00 -0.85
C LEU A 558 13.93 -33.97 -1.78
N ASP A 559 13.50 -34.04 -3.03
CA ASP A 559 14.25 -34.68 -4.12
C ASP A 559 15.59 -33.97 -4.38
N ASP A 560 16.55 -34.69 -4.96
CA ASP A 560 17.91 -34.16 -5.15
C ASP A 560 17.96 -32.89 -6.02
N ARG A 561 17.01 -32.72 -6.94
CA ARG A 561 16.89 -31.50 -7.75
C ARG A 561 16.39 -30.34 -6.90
N SER A 562 15.24 -30.46 -6.25
CA SER A 562 14.69 -29.40 -5.38
C SER A 562 15.62 -29.04 -4.22
N LYS A 563 16.38 -29.99 -3.70
CA LYS A 563 17.42 -29.77 -2.69
C LYS A 563 18.54 -28.86 -3.19
N ASN A 564 19.03 -29.09 -4.41
CA ASN A 564 20.04 -28.25 -5.04
C ASN A 564 19.48 -26.85 -5.35
N ASP A 565 18.24 -26.79 -5.82
CA ASP A 565 17.53 -25.54 -6.10
C ASP A 565 17.34 -24.72 -4.83
N LEU A 566 16.91 -25.34 -3.71
CA LEU A 566 16.79 -24.70 -2.41
C LEU A 566 18.10 -24.06 -1.95
N LEU A 567 19.20 -24.81 -1.97
CA LEU A 567 20.50 -24.30 -1.52
C LEU A 567 21.00 -23.15 -2.40
N SER A 568 20.84 -23.27 -3.73
CA SER A 568 21.24 -22.23 -4.66
C SER A 568 20.39 -20.97 -4.50
N MET A 569 19.07 -21.10 -4.33
CA MET A 569 18.14 -19.98 -4.11
C MET A 569 18.39 -19.29 -2.77
N LEU A 570 18.58 -20.03 -1.67
CA LEU A 570 18.92 -19.47 -0.37
C LEU A 570 20.26 -18.73 -0.39
N ARG A 571 21.23 -19.19 -1.19
CA ARG A 571 22.52 -18.51 -1.35
C ARG A 571 22.39 -17.21 -2.15
N LYS A 572 21.58 -17.21 -3.21
CA LYS A 572 21.44 -16.08 -4.15
C LYS A 572 20.47 -15.01 -3.66
N TYR A 573 19.28 -15.40 -3.21
CA TYR A 573 18.17 -14.47 -2.92
C TYR A 573 18.03 -14.17 -1.42
N ALA A 574 18.31 -15.13 -0.52
CA ALA A 574 18.14 -14.96 0.92
C ALA A 574 19.37 -15.36 1.75
N PRO A 575 20.54 -14.69 1.55
CA PRO A 575 21.77 -15.06 2.24
C PRO A 575 21.71 -14.77 3.75
N GLY A 576 22.56 -15.48 4.51
CA GLY A 576 22.76 -15.23 5.94
C GLY A 576 21.49 -15.39 6.79
N LYS A 577 21.20 -14.41 7.65
CA LYS A 577 20.03 -14.45 8.55
C LYS A 577 18.73 -14.00 7.88
N ILE A 578 18.78 -13.47 6.66
CA ILE A 578 17.60 -12.95 5.94
C ILE A 578 16.61 -14.08 5.62
N ARG A 579 17.09 -15.30 5.35
CA ARG A 579 16.23 -16.47 5.09
C ARG A 579 15.22 -16.76 6.19
N TYR A 580 15.53 -16.43 7.45
CA TYR A 580 14.62 -16.66 8.58
C TYR A 580 13.51 -15.61 8.70
N THR A 581 13.40 -14.72 7.71
CA THR A 581 12.29 -13.77 7.55
C THR A 581 11.31 -14.20 6.46
N LEU A 582 11.61 -15.29 5.74
CA LEU A 582 10.73 -15.82 4.71
C LEU A 582 9.54 -16.53 5.36
N PRO A 583 8.32 -16.39 4.80
CA PRO A 583 7.19 -17.20 5.24
C PRO A 583 7.46 -18.67 4.88
N ALA A 584 7.10 -19.54 5.81
CA ALA A 584 7.22 -20.99 5.70
C ALA A 584 5.90 -21.64 6.14
N ILE A 585 5.45 -22.66 5.41
CA ILE A 585 4.20 -23.36 5.67
C ILE A 585 4.50 -24.61 6.49
N TYR A 586 3.90 -24.73 7.67
CA TYR A 586 4.07 -25.83 8.60
C TYR A 586 2.79 -26.63 8.78
N SER A 587 2.93 -27.93 9.00
CA SER A 587 1.90 -28.84 9.47
C SER A 587 2.22 -29.31 10.89
N ILE A 588 1.18 -29.51 11.71
CA ILE A 588 1.33 -30.17 13.02
C ILE A 588 1.68 -31.65 12.86
N TYR A 589 1.20 -32.28 11.79
CA TYR A 589 1.34 -33.72 11.55
C TYR A 589 2.37 -33.99 10.44
N ASP A 590 3.06 -35.12 10.55
CA ASP A 590 3.86 -35.67 9.47
C ASP A 590 2.95 -36.12 8.32
N VAL A 591 3.06 -35.45 7.18
CA VAL A 591 2.29 -35.74 5.97
C VAL A 591 3.08 -36.54 4.94
N SER A 592 4.33 -36.93 5.23
CA SER A 592 5.20 -37.63 4.27
C SER A 592 4.57 -38.90 3.71
N ASN A 593 3.93 -39.70 4.58
CA ASN A 593 3.23 -40.92 4.17
C ASN A 593 1.99 -40.63 3.32
N LEU A 594 1.29 -39.52 3.59
CA LEU A 594 0.11 -39.09 2.83
C LEU A 594 0.51 -38.64 1.42
N LEU A 595 1.63 -37.92 1.30
CA LEU A 595 2.17 -37.44 0.03
C LEU A 595 2.75 -38.59 -0.82
N ALA A 596 3.41 -39.57 -0.18
CA ALA A 596 4.03 -40.70 -0.87
C ALA A 596 3.03 -41.80 -1.27
N GLY A 597 2.04 -42.10 -0.42
CA GLY A 597 1.17 -43.26 -0.58
C GLY A 597 -0.08 -43.02 -1.43
N GLY A 598 -0.49 -41.76 -1.67
CA GLY A 598 -1.73 -41.45 -2.38
C GLY A 598 -3.02 -41.93 -1.70
N ASN A 599 -2.93 -42.63 -0.56
CA ASN A 599 -4.08 -43.18 0.15
C ASN A 599 -5.03 -42.05 0.59
N TRP A 600 -6.20 -42.07 -0.04
CA TRP A 600 -7.26 -41.12 0.16
C TRP A 600 -7.95 -41.41 1.49
N TRP A 601 -7.44 -40.79 2.55
CA TRP A 601 -7.87 -40.93 3.95
C TRP A 601 -7.54 -42.29 4.58
N PRO A 602 -7.19 -42.33 5.88
CA PRO A 602 -7.18 -43.58 6.63
C PRO A 602 -8.58 -44.20 6.52
N ASP A 603 -8.67 -45.50 6.22
CA ASP A 603 -9.94 -46.22 6.12
C ASP A 603 -10.78 -46.04 7.40
N TRP A 604 -11.70 -45.10 7.39
CA TRP A 604 -12.71 -44.96 8.43
C TRP A 604 -13.87 -45.95 8.19
N GLN A 605 -13.99 -46.49 6.97
CA GLN A 605 -14.97 -47.54 6.64
C GLN A 605 -14.60 -48.91 7.21
N SER A 606 -13.32 -49.24 7.38
CA SER A 606 -12.92 -50.54 7.93
C SER A 606 -13.10 -50.66 9.44
N LYS A 607 -13.31 -49.54 10.15
CA LYS A 607 -13.73 -49.55 11.57
C LYS A 607 -15.23 -49.58 11.80
N ALA A 608 -16.05 -49.41 10.76
CA ALA A 608 -17.51 -49.59 10.86
C ALA A 608 -17.94 -51.05 10.61
N ALA A 609 -17.02 -51.91 10.15
CA ALA A 609 -17.30 -53.30 9.80
C ALA A 609 -17.02 -54.29 10.96
N ASP A 610 -16.19 -53.91 11.94
CA ASP A 610 -16.05 -54.68 13.18
C ASP A 610 -17.03 -54.12 14.22
N GLY A 611 -18.13 -54.85 14.40
CA GLY A 611 -19.16 -54.55 15.37
C GLY A 611 -18.65 -54.61 16.80
N SER A 612 -18.23 -53.47 17.33
CA SER A 612 -18.31 -53.17 18.75
C SER A 612 -18.92 -51.78 18.92
N GLN A 613 -20.19 -51.79 19.35
CA GLN A 613 -20.90 -50.60 19.78
C GLN A 613 -20.18 -50.01 20.99
N GLU A 614 -19.52 -48.86 20.84
CA GLU A 614 -19.33 -47.93 21.95
C GLU A 614 -19.09 -46.49 21.45
N GLN A 615 -19.97 -45.60 21.91
CA GLN A 615 -19.87 -44.13 21.97
C GLN A 615 -19.93 -43.33 20.67
N THR A 616 -21.15 -43.15 20.16
CA THR A 616 -21.55 -42.07 19.26
C THR A 616 -22.24 -40.94 20.03
N ASP A 617 -21.54 -40.24 20.93
CA ASP A 617 -22.11 -39.05 21.63
C ASP A 617 -21.22 -37.79 21.54
N GLU A 618 -19.96 -37.88 21.10
CA GLU A 618 -19.05 -36.72 21.06
C GLU A 618 -19.05 -35.93 19.74
N VAL A 619 -19.55 -36.51 18.65
CA VAL A 619 -19.48 -35.87 17.31
C VAL A 619 -20.64 -34.88 17.08
N GLY A 620 -21.78 -35.08 17.75
CA GLY A 620 -22.94 -34.20 17.65
C GLY A 620 -22.74 -32.83 18.33
N THR A 621 -22.04 -32.81 19.46
CA THR A 621 -21.75 -31.60 20.27
C THR A 621 -20.65 -30.71 19.67
N LEU A 622 -19.79 -31.24 18.80
CA LEU A 622 -18.79 -30.47 18.04
C LEU A 622 -19.41 -29.65 16.90
N SER A 623 -20.49 -30.13 16.29
CA SER A 623 -21.19 -29.50 15.15
C SER A 623 -21.88 -28.18 15.52
N GLU A 624 -22.48 -28.10 16.72
CA GLU A 624 -23.18 -26.89 17.18
C GLU A 624 -22.21 -25.80 17.69
N ASN A 625 -21.07 -26.19 18.25
CA ASN A 625 -20.05 -25.24 18.73
C ASN A 625 -19.29 -24.51 17.60
N ILE A 626 -19.36 -25.00 16.37
CA ILE A 626 -18.68 -24.41 15.20
C ILE A 626 -19.47 -23.23 14.59
N ARG A 627 -20.77 -23.11 14.88
CA ARG A 627 -21.61 -22.03 14.33
C ARG A 627 -21.48 -20.69 15.07
N THR A 628 -20.86 -20.65 16.26
CA THR A 628 -20.90 -19.47 17.14
C THR A 628 -19.56 -18.76 17.33
N LYS A 629 -18.45 -19.25 16.76
CA LYS A 629 -17.15 -18.58 16.89
C LYS A 629 -16.93 -17.56 15.78
N THR A 630 -17.45 -16.36 16.01
CA THR A 630 -17.02 -15.16 15.27
C THR A 630 -16.27 -14.24 16.25
N LEU A 631 -15.07 -13.82 15.84
CA LEU A 631 -14.25 -12.72 16.38
C LEU A 631 -13.36 -12.90 17.64
N SER A 632 -13.33 -14.06 18.31
CA SER A 632 -12.37 -14.36 19.40
C SER A 632 -11.13 -15.18 19.01
N GLU A 633 -11.05 -15.65 17.75
CA GLU A 633 -10.11 -16.71 17.33
C GLU A 633 -8.65 -16.28 17.12
N VAL A 634 -8.32 -14.98 17.13
CA VAL A 634 -6.93 -14.52 16.92
C VAL A 634 -6.03 -14.84 18.12
N PHE A 635 -6.58 -14.90 19.34
CA PHE A 635 -5.85 -15.26 20.55
C PHE A 635 -5.99 -16.77 20.91
N ALA A 636 -7.11 -17.40 20.59
CA ALA A 636 -7.36 -18.82 20.91
C ALA A 636 -6.46 -19.78 20.10
N GLY A 637 -6.21 -19.50 18.81
CA GLY A 637 -5.39 -20.37 17.96
C GLY A 637 -3.91 -20.49 18.38
N ARG A 638 -3.39 -19.52 19.16
CA ARG A 638 -2.03 -19.63 19.73
C ARG A 638 -1.97 -20.68 20.83
N LEU A 639 -2.95 -20.69 21.74
CA LEU A 639 -3.02 -21.68 22.82
C LEU A 639 -3.31 -23.07 22.27
N GLU A 640 -4.18 -23.21 21.27
CA GLU A 640 -4.47 -24.50 20.64
C GLU A 640 -3.24 -25.07 19.92
N TRP A 641 -2.52 -24.27 19.13
CA TRP A 641 -1.27 -24.73 18.49
C TRP A 641 -0.16 -25.08 19.48
N GLU A 642 0.06 -24.24 20.51
CA GLU A 642 1.12 -24.50 21.50
C GLU A 642 0.79 -25.72 22.37
N LYS A 643 -0.49 -26.01 22.62
CA LYS A 643 -0.94 -27.26 23.25
C LYS A 643 -0.75 -28.45 22.31
N ASP A 644 -1.20 -28.35 21.06
CA ASP A 644 -1.08 -29.42 20.06
C ASP A 644 0.40 -29.81 19.80
N VAL A 645 1.30 -28.82 19.71
CA VAL A 645 2.75 -29.07 19.56
C VAL A 645 3.36 -29.72 20.80
N ARG A 646 2.91 -29.36 22.01
CA ARG A 646 3.37 -29.99 23.25
C ARG A 646 2.91 -31.44 23.37
N GLU A 647 1.69 -31.74 22.90
CA GLU A 647 1.08 -33.07 23.02
C GLU A 647 1.48 -34.03 21.89
N ARG A 648 1.69 -33.54 20.65
CA ARG A 648 1.76 -34.40 19.45
C ARG A 648 3.06 -34.29 18.64
N GLY A 649 4.03 -33.47 19.06
CA GLY A 649 5.38 -33.44 18.49
C GLY A 649 5.75 -32.17 17.72
N LYS A 650 6.94 -32.19 17.09
CA LYS A 650 7.52 -31.02 16.39
C LYS A 650 6.83 -30.79 15.04
N PRO A 651 6.52 -29.54 14.66
CA PRO A 651 5.89 -29.25 13.38
C PRO A 651 6.80 -29.59 12.20
N GLN A 652 6.19 -30.06 11.11
CA GLN A 652 6.89 -30.38 9.86
C GLN A 652 6.80 -29.20 8.88
N LEU A 653 7.93 -28.82 8.27
CA LEU A 653 7.97 -27.81 7.21
C LEU A 653 7.54 -28.44 5.88
N LEU A 654 6.53 -27.84 5.23
CA LEU A 654 5.96 -28.32 3.98
C LEU A 654 6.44 -27.54 2.75
N ALA A 655 6.57 -26.21 2.87
CA ALA A 655 6.93 -25.37 1.74
C ALA A 655 7.53 -24.02 2.15
N LEU A 656 8.37 -23.49 1.26
CA LEU A 656 8.85 -22.10 1.21
C LEU A 656 8.17 -21.39 0.03
N PRO A 657 6.96 -20.86 0.24
CA PRO A 657 6.10 -20.41 -0.84
C PRO A 657 6.66 -19.22 -1.64
N THR A 658 7.49 -18.34 -1.03
CA THR A 658 8.11 -17.23 -1.77
C THR A 658 9.26 -17.65 -2.68
N LEU A 659 9.85 -18.83 -2.44
CA LEU A 659 10.88 -19.42 -3.29
C LEU A 659 10.29 -20.43 -4.28
N GLY A 660 9.01 -20.81 -4.11
CA GLY A 660 8.36 -21.82 -4.96
C GLY A 660 8.86 -23.24 -4.71
N ILE A 661 9.34 -23.54 -3.49
CA ILE A 661 9.86 -24.87 -3.14
C ILE A 661 8.92 -25.53 -2.15
N SER A 662 8.45 -26.72 -2.46
CA SER A 662 7.53 -27.53 -1.66
C SER A 662 7.98 -29.00 -1.62
N LEU A 663 7.43 -29.76 -0.67
CA LEU A 663 7.56 -31.21 -0.69
C LEU A 663 6.93 -31.80 -1.96
N PRO A 664 7.53 -32.85 -2.57
CA PRO A 664 6.95 -33.52 -3.72
C PRO A 664 5.51 -33.99 -3.46
N GLY A 665 4.60 -33.75 -4.41
CA GLY A 665 3.19 -34.13 -4.31
C GLY A 665 2.32 -33.20 -3.45
N LEU A 666 2.88 -32.15 -2.84
CA LEU A 666 2.10 -31.22 -2.00
C LEU A 666 1.06 -30.42 -2.80
N ASP A 667 1.32 -30.14 -4.07
CA ASP A 667 0.47 -29.28 -4.93
C ASP A 667 -0.96 -29.84 -5.12
N ASP A 668 -1.12 -31.16 -5.00
CA ASP A 668 -2.42 -31.85 -5.05
C ASP A 668 -3.24 -31.71 -3.74
N TRP A 669 -2.63 -31.20 -2.68
CA TRP A 669 -3.23 -31.12 -1.33
C TRP A 669 -3.36 -29.70 -0.80
N LEU A 670 -2.44 -28.82 -1.20
CA LEU A 670 -2.30 -27.48 -0.66
C LEU A 670 -1.87 -26.52 -1.77
N GLN A 671 -2.63 -25.45 -1.93
CA GLN A 671 -2.32 -24.34 -2.83
C GLN A 671 -2.22 -23.05 -2.02
N TRP A 672 -1.28 -22.19 -2.41
CA TRP A 672 -1.08 -20.88 -1.81
C TRP A 672 -1.03 -19.81 -2.89
N ASP A 673 -1.41 -18.60 -2.51
CA ASP A 673 -1.10 -17.40 -3.27
C ASP A 673 -0.49 -16.38 -2.30
N ILE A 674 0.66 -15.85 -2.71
CA ILE A 674 1.44 -14.90 -1.94
C ILE A 674 1.69 -13.67 -2.80
N ARG A 675 1.37 -12.52 -2.23
CA ARG A 675 1.55 -11.22 -2.87
C ARG A 675 2.29 -10.30 -1.95
N TYR A 676 3.14 -9.45 -2.52
CA TYR A 676 3.83 -8.43 -1.76
C TYR A 676 2.88 -7.26 -1.47
N ARG A 677 2.97 -6.66 -0.29
CA ARG A 677 2.25 -5.43 0.08
C ARG A 677 2.54 -4.36 -0.95
N LYS A 678 1.60 -3.44 -1.16
CA LYS A 678 1.79 -2.25 -1.98
C LYS A 678 3.13 -1.56 -1.76
N VAL A 679 3.84 -1.45 -2.87
CA VAL A 679 5.08 -0.70 -3.01
C VAL A 679 4.79 0.42 -3.99
N ASP A 680 5.31 1.62 -3.73
CA ASP A 680 5.20 2.69 -4.69
C ASP A 680 6.06 2.38 -5.92
N HIS A 681 5.42 1.80 -6.95
CA HIS A 681 6.08 1.47 -8.21
C HIS A 681 6.67 2.70 -8.91
N ARG A 682 6.21 3.91 -8.60
CA ARG A 682 6.85 5.13 -9.11
C ARG A 682 8.29 5.18 -8.66
N LEU A 683 8.60 4.82 -7.41
CA LEU A 683 9.99 4.78 -6.91
C LEU A 683 10.86 3.83 -7.74
N LEU A 684 10.31 2.69 -8.16
CA LEU A 684 10.99 1.70 -9.02
C LEU A 684 11.10 2.12 -10.49
N GLN A 685 10.14 2.92 -11.00
CA GLN A 685 10.15 3.40 -12.38
C GLN A 685 11.03 4.64 -12.57
N LEU A 686 11.14 5.49 -11.55
CA LEU A 686 11.97 6.68 -11.55
C LEU A 686 13.47 6.37 -11.77
N SER A 687 13.90 5.14 -11.44
CA SER A 687 15.26 4.66 -11.66
C SER A 687 15.55 4.27 -13.11
N LYS A 688 14.60 3.64 -13.82
CA LYS A 688 14.75 3.25 -15.24
C LYS A 688 14.94 4.46 -16.17
N LEU A 689 14.39 5.62 -15.79
CA LEU A 689 14.65 6.90 -16.45
C LEU A 689 16.07 7.45 -16.20
N GLY A 690 16.73 7.01 -15.12
CA GLY A 690 18.13 7.30 -14.81
C GLY A 690 19.11 6.64 -15.77
N ASP A 691 18.84 5.41 -16.21
CA ASP A 691 19.64 4.73 -17.25
C ASP A 691 19.60 5.48 -18.60
N PHE A 692 18.44 6.04 -18.96
CA PHE A 692 18.34 6.96 -20.09
C PHE A 692 19.17 8.26 -19.92
N ARG A 693 19.45 8.69 -18.68
CA ARG A 693 20.33 9.84 -18.41
C ARG A 693 21.81 9.50 -18.48
N LEU A 694 22.20 8.27 -18.09
CA LEU A 694 23.55 7.73 -18.36
C LEU A 694 23.80 7.75 -19.87
N GLY A 695 22.83 7.26 -20.66
CA GLY A 695 22.82 7.38 -22.12
C GLY A 695 22.89 8.82 -22.63
N ARG A 696 22.17 9.79 -22.04
CA ARG A 696 22.28 11.23 -22.43
C ARG A 696 23.61 11.88 -22.03
N ARG A 697 24.31 11.41 -20.99
CA ARG A 697 25.66 11.86 -20.63
C ARG A 697 26.67 11.32 -21.62
N GLU A 698 26.57 10.04 -22.00
CA GLU A 698 27.35 9.45 -23.09
C GLU A 698 27.03 10.08 -24.44
N LEU A 699 25.77 10.40 -24.73
CA LEU A 699 25.37 11.09 -25.96
C LEU A 699 25.93 12.51 -25.98
N ARG A 700 25.87 13.26 -24.86
CA ARG A 700 26.51 14.58 -24.74
C ARG A 700 28.04 14.50 -24.80
N PHE A 701 28.64 13.43 -24.26
CA PHE A 701 30.06 13.17 -24.34
C PHE A 701 30.46 12.84 -25.78
N ARG A 702 29.78 11.91 -26.46
CA ARG A 702 29.93 11.55 -27.89
C ARG A 702 29.73 12.75 -28.81
N VAL A 703 28.70 13.58 -28.58
CA VAL A 703 28.45 14.81 -29.34
C VAL A 703 29.57 15.83 -29.10
N ARG A 704 30.08 15.97 -27.87
CA ARG A 704 31.24 16.84 -27.56
C ARG A 704 32.55 16.30 -28.15
N THR A 705 32.79 14.99 -28.15
CA THR A 705 33.96 14.39 -28.78
C THR A 705 33.86 14.47 -30.31
N GLN A 706 32.70 14.24 -30.92
CA GLN A 706 32.47 14.47 -32.35
C GLN A 706 32.67 15.95 -32.73
N TYR A 707 32.19 16.90 -31.92
CA TYR A 707 32.44 18.33 -32.16
C TYR A 707 33.92 18.70 -32.03
N ARG A 708 34.64 18.13 -31.06
CA ARG A 708 36.11 18.31 -30.93
C ARG A 708 36.88 17.67 -32.09
N TYR A 709 36.43 16.51 -32.58
CA TYR A 709 37.03 15.84 -33.74
C TYR A 709 36.80 16.62 -35.04
N ARG A 710 35.58 17.17 -35.25
CA ARG A 710 35.27 18.08 -36.36
C ARG A 710 36.08 19.37 -36.31
N ARG A 711 36.29 19.97 -35.13
CA ARG A 711 37.14 21.17 -34.95
C ARG A 711 38.62 20.92 -35.22
N LYS A 712 39.14 19.70 -34.95
CA LYS A 712 40.51 19.31 -35.31
C LYS A 712 40.69 19.11 -36.82
N ARG A 713 39.68 18.59 -37.54
CA ARG A 713 39.71 18.49 -39.01
C ARG A 713 39.62 19.85 -39.73
N LEU A 714 38.97 20.84 -39.12
CA LEU A 714 38.87 22.22 -39.65
C LEU A 714 40.10 23.10 -39.35
N ARG A 715 41.13 22.55 -38.69
CA ARG A 715 42.45 23.18 -38.52
C ARG A 715 43.50 22.39 -39.31
N LYS A 716 43.36 22.33 -40.64
CA LYS A 716 44.52 22.14 -41.52
C LYS A 716 44.97 23.54 -41.98
N PRO A 717 46.23 23.94 -41.75
CA PRO A 717 46.70 25.26 -42.13
C PRO A 717 46.76 25.35 -43.67
N TRP A 718 46.17 26.42 -44.21
CA TRP A 718 46.44 26.85 -45.58
C TRP A 718 47.95 27.12 -45.72
N LYS A 719 48.61 26.41 -46.63
CA LYS A 719 50.00 26.73 -47.02
C LYS A 719 49.98 28.06 -47.77
N SER A 720 50.59 29.09 -47.19
CA SER A 720 50.91 30.33 -47.88
C SER A 720 52.16 30.11 -48.73
N SER A 721 51.98 29.97 -50.04
CA SER A 721 53.06 30.11 -51.02
C SER A 721 52.64 31.13 -52.06
N ALA A 722 53.04 32.38 -51.87
CA ALA A 722 53.20 33.35 -52.94
C ALA A 722 54.11 34.46 -52.44
N SER A 723 55.39 34.32 -52.81
CA SER A 723 56.42 35.33 -52.73
C SER A 723 56.03 36.56 -53.54
N TRP A 724 56.38 37.71 -52.99
CA TRP A 724 56.35 39.00 -53.65
C TRP A 724 57.22 39.00 -54.92
N ARG A 725 56.69 39.56 -56.01
CA ARG A 725 57.48 40.34 -56.99
C ARG A 725 56.69 41.59 -57.37
N PRO A 726 57.30 42.78 -57.37
CA PRO A 726 56.57 44.01 -57.62
C PRO A 726 56.92 44.62 -59.01
N TRP A 727 55.91 45.32 -59.55
CA TRP A 727 55.89 46.34 -60.63
C TRP A 727 56.46 46.02 -62.03
N ARG A 728 55.55 45.96 -63.03
CA ARG A 728 55.40 46.99 -64.07
C ARG A 728 53.99 46.96 -64.65
#